data_AF-A0A9P9E8M4-F1
#
_entry.id   AF-A0A9P9E8M4-F1
#
_cell.length_a   1.000
_cell.length_b   1.000
_cell.length_c   1.000
_cell.angle_alpha   90.00
_cell.angle_beta   90.00
_cell.angle_gamma   90.00
#
_symmetry.space_group_name_H-M   'P 1'
#
loop_
_entity.id
_entity.type
_entity.pdbx_description
1 polymer ?
#
loop_
_entity_poly.entity_id
_entity_poly.type
_entity_poly.pdbx_seq_one_letter_code
_entity_poly.pdbx_strand_id
1 'polypeptide(L)'
;MADSSTNFETLQLHAGAQPDPTTNSRAVPIYATTSYTFNDSAHGARLFGLKEFGNIYSRIMNPTVDVFEKRIAALEGGVAALATASGQAAQFIAINSLAHAGDNIVSTTNLYGGTYNQFKVFLPRLGIETKFVSGDKPEDIAAAIDDKTKAVYVESIGNPKYNIPDLEAIAKVAHDKGVPLVVDNTFGAGGYFIRPIDHGADIVVHSATKWIGGHGTTIGGVIVDSGKFDWGKNAARFPQMNDPSDGYHGLKFWDTFGPITFIIRARVEILRDLGAALNPFAAQQLLLGTETLSLRAERHAQNALALAKWLENSSHVSWVSYPGLESHPYHENAKKYLKRGFGGVLSFGVKGDAAAGSTVVDGFKLISNLANVGDAKTLAIHPWSTTHEQLSDEEKLNSGVTEDLIRISVGIEHIDDIIADFEHHTERPSAEPASKPFSSKPFSSTPPLAILLRQTLTITMRVVSAPTDALLGLLALLLLPAAASAASLTLYLPAKPNPFALPSTTHATLSALGSHLSAPLSAANSFVFHNVTPGSYLADVHCQTDAYHPLRIDIAADDAKVPVQAWETFRGNDWGNKGEAVPVREGSAGRGVEVRALGGKTYFMERPTFSVLTILKNPMILMGLVSMGIFIGMPYLMENMDPELRAEFENHQKQSPMNAVMSGGQGGGDNPLGNFDMAAYLAGSGKKDSGSGSGSASSGKGQGGKR
;
A
#
# COMPACT_ATOMS: atom_id res chain seq x y z
N MET A 1 -34.50 13.71 12.02
CA MET A 1 -33.78 13.70 13.32
C MET A 1 -32.31 13.35 13.15
N ALA A 2 -31.92 12.35 12.34
CA ALA A 2 -30.50 12.06 12.09
C ALA A 2 -29.77 13.22 11.38
N ASP A 3 -30.39 13.83 10.36
CA ASP A 3 -29.80 14.97 9.60
C ASP A 3 -29.72 16.29 10.39
N SER A 4 -30.26 16.33 11.62
CA SER A 4 -30.26 17.50 12.49
C SER A 4 -29.47 17.29 13.79
N SER A 5 -28.90 16.10 14.00
CA SER A 5 -28.14 15.78 15.21
C SER A 5 -26.72 16.33 15.10
N THR A 6 -26.21 16.92 16.18
CA THR A 6 -24.80 17.31 16.32
C THR A 6 -24.01 16.30 17.17
N ASN A 7 -24.64 15.20 17.60
CA ASN A 7 -24.02 14.20 18.46
C ASN A 7 -23.20 13.20 17.65
N PHE A 8 -21.94 13.03 18.02
CA PHE A 8 -20.95 12.20 17.30
C PHE A 8 -21.44 10.76 17.08
N GLU A 9 -22.00 10.12 18.11
CA GLU A 9 -22.41 8.72 18.10
C GLU A 9 -23.59 8.49 17.15
N THR A 10 -24.42 9.51 16.93
CA THR A 10 -25.49 9.46 15.92
C THR A 10 -24.95 9.73 14.51
N LEU A 11 -24.05 10.72 14.39
CA LEU A 11 -23.44 11.10 13.11
C LEU A 11 -22.62 9.95 12.52
N GLN A 12 -21.85 9.22 13.33
CA GLN A 12 -21.01 8.12 12.85
C GLN A 12 -21.83 6.96 12.22
N LEU A 13 -23.12 6.88 12.52
CA LEU A 13 -24.03 5.87 11.98
C LEU A 13 -24.84 6.36 10.77
N HIS A 14 -25.15 7.66 10.71
CA HIS A 14 -26.17 8.18 9.80
C HIS A 14 -25.70 9.28 8.86
N ALA A 15 -24.67 10.05 9.21
CA ALA A 15 -24.21 11.13 8.36
C ALA A 15 -23.78 10.59 6.99
N GLY A 16 -24.15 11.33 5.94
CA GLY A 16 -23.81 11.03 4.56
C GLY A 16 -24.67 9.97 3.86
N ALA A 17 -25.56 9.25 4.57
CA ALA A 17 -26.37 8.18 3.98
C ALA A 17 -27.84 8.23 4.38
N GLN A 18 -28.70 7.92 3.41
CA GLN A 18 -30.10 7.56 3.60
C GLN A 18 -30.31 6.15 3.02
N PRO A 19 -31.40 5.44 3.39
CA PRO A 19 -31.71 4.16 2.74
C PRO A 19 -31.73 4.34 1.21
N ASP A 20 -31.17 3.37 0.49
CA ASP A 20 -31.11 3.42 -0.97
C ASP A 20 -32.53 3.59 -1.55
N PRO A 21 -32.82 4.64 -2.35
CA PRO A 21 -34.19 4.95 -2.76
C PRO A 21 -34.76 3.93 -3.76
N THR A 22 -33.92 3.11 -4.40
CA THR A 22 -34.35 2.11 -5.39
C THR A 22 -34.71 0.78 -4.73
N THR A 23 -33.96 0.37 -3.71
CA THR A 23 -34.07 -0.96 -3.09
C THR A 23 -34.49 -0.92 -1.62
N ASN A 24 -34.50 0.26 -1.01
CA ASN A 24 -34.66 0.48 0.44
C ASN A 24 -33.58 -0.19 1.30
N SER A 25 -32.40 -0.50 0.73
CA SER A 25 -31.27 -1.03 1.51
C SER A 25 -30.89 -0.05 2.60
N ARG A 26 -30.87 -0.51 3.85
CA ARG A 26 -30.42 0.31 4.99
C ARG A 26 -28.91 0.42 5.05
N ALA A 27 -28.22 -0.68 4.74
CA ALA A 27 -26.77 -0.67 4.62
C ALA A 27 -26.35 0.04 3.33
N VAL A 28 -25.19 0.69 3.38
CA VAL A 28 -24.61 1.39 2.22
C VAL A 28 -24.22 0.36 1.16
N PRO A 29 -24.76 0.45 -0.07
CA PRO A 29 -24.36 -0.45 -1.15
C PRO A 29 -22.90 -0.26 -1.55
N ILE A 30 -22.26 -1.34 -2.02
CA ILE A 30 -20.92 -1.28 -2.62
C ILE A 30 -21.09 -1.06 -4.13
N TYR A 31 -20.83 0.14 -4.61
CA TYR A 31 -20.83 0.45 -6.04
C TYR A 31 -19.48 0.07 -6.65
N ALA A 32 -19.26 -1.23 -6.85
CA ALA A 32 -18.08 -1.79 -7.50
C ALA A 32 -18.10 -1.58 -9.03
N THR A 33 -18.15 -0.31 -9.45
CA THR A 33 -18.18 0.11 -10.85
C THR A 33 -17.07 1.11 -11.12
N THR A 34 -16.68 1.24 -12.38
CA THR A 34 -15.78 2.28 -12.87
C THR A 34 -16.51 3.49 -13.40
N SER A 35 -17.63 3.29 -14.09
CA SER A 35 -18.32 4.31 -14.88
C SER A 35 -19.82 4.37 -14.55
N TYR A 36 -20.43 5.51 -14.89
CA TYR A 36 -21.85 5.78 -14.69
C TYR A 36 -22.48 6.25 -16.01
N THR A 37 -23.70 5.80 -16.29
CA THR A 37 -24.46 6.23 -17.48
C THR A 37 -24.94 7.67 -17.33
N PHE A 38 -24.91 8.43 -18.42
CA PHE A 38 -25.55 9.75 -18.47
C PHE A 38 -27.00 9.62 -18.94
N ASN A 39 -27.89 10.49 -18.46
CA ASN A 39 -29.27 10.59 -18.95
C ASN A 39 -29.31 10.93 -20.45
N ASP A 40 -28.43 11.85 -20.87
CA ASP A 40 -28.23 12.26 -22.26
C ASP A 40 -26.84 12.94 -22.41
N SER A 41 -26.49 13.33 -23.63
CA SER A 41 -25.19 14.00 -23.91
C SER A 41 -25.07 15.37 -23.24
N ALA A 42 -26.18 16.10 -23.04
CA ALA A 42 -26.18 17.40 -22.39
C ALA A 42 -25.93 17.29 -20.88
N HIS A 43 -26.47 16.25 -20.24
CA HIS A 43 -26.16 15.89 -18.86
C HIS A 43 -24.67 15.58 -18.70
N GLY A 44 -24.09 14.75 -19.56
CA GLY A 44 -22.65 14.49 -19.57
C GLY A 44 -21.83 15.79 -19.68
N ALA A 45 -22.18 16.67 -20.62
CA ALA A 45 -21.49 17.96 -20.80
C ALA A 45 -21.58 18.88 -19.57
N ARG A 46 -22.71 18.89 -18.84
CA ARG A 46 -22.85 19.68 -17.60
C ARG A 46 -22.00 19.11 -16.47
N LEU A 47 -21.91 17.79 -16.33
CA LEU A 47 -21.05 17.14 -15.34
C LEU A 47 -19.56 17.46 -15.58
N PHE A 48 -19.07 17.29 -16.81
CA PHE A 48 -17.68 17.61 -17.15
C PHE A 48 -17.36 19.10 -17.05
N GLY A 49 -18.34 19.97 -17.32
CA GLY A 49 -18.20 21.41 -17.14
C GLY A 49 -18.37 21.89 -15.69
N LEU A 50 -18.50 20.98 -14.72
CA LEU A 50 -18.78 21.27 -13.31
C LEU A 50 -20.00 22.19 -13.08
N LYS A 51 -20.97 22.16 -14.00
CA LYS A 51 -22.23 22.91 -13.93
C LYS A 51 -23.31 22.15 -13.16
N GLU A 52 -23.08 20.85 -12.95
CA GLU A 52 -23.95 19.94 -12.22
C GLU A 52 -23.06 18.93 -11.48
N PHE A 53 -23.36 18.65 -10.21
CA PHE A 53 -22.67 17.60 -9.46
C PHE A 53 -23.26 16.24 -9.80
N GLY A 54 -22.40 15.24 -9.98
CA GLY A 54 -22.84 13.89 -10.26
C GLY A 54 -21.68 12.94 -10.53
N ASN A 55 -22.01 11.67 -10.70
CA ASN A 55 -21.02 10.63 -10.92
C ASN A 55 -20.65 10.55 -12.41
N ILE A 56 -19.35 10.57 -12.69
CA ILE A 56 -18.78 10.39 -14.05
C ILE A 56 -17.98 9.09 -14.07
N TYR A 57 -16.96 9.03 -13.20
CA TYR A 57 -16.03 7.91 -13.09
C TYR A 57 -15.54 7.77 -11.64
N SER A 58 -15.41 6.53 -11.17
CA SER A 58 -15.08 6.22 -9.77
C SER A 58 -13.71 6.71 -9.30
N ARG A 59 -12.78 7.03 -10.22
CA ARG A 59 -11.48 7.65 -9.88
C ARG A 59 -11.63 9.05 -9.24
N ILE A 60 -12.75 9.74 -9.47
CA ILE A 60 -13.00 11.08 -8.91
C ILE A 60 -14.20 11.12 -7.96
N MET A 61 -15.21 10.27 -8.15
CA MET A 61 -16.38 10.20 -7.27
C MET A 61 -17.08 8.85 -7.42
N ASN A 62 -17.42 8.22 -6.30
CA ASN A 62 -18.15 6.95 -6.23
C ASN A 62 -19.15 7.03 -5.06
N PRO A 63 -20.42 6.59 -5.20
CA PRO A 63 -21.42 6.77 -4.15
C PRO A 63 -21.08 6.10 -2.80
N THR A 64 -20.40 4.95 -2.79
CA THR A 64 -19.95 4.31 -1.53
C THR A 64 -18.88 5.17 -0.85
N VAL A 65 -17.97 5.73 -1.64
CA VAL A 65 -16.90 6.62 -1.16
C VAL A 65 -17.47 7.97 -0.70
N ASP A 66 -18.46 8.51 -1.40
CA ASP A 66 -19.13 9.77 -1.07
C ASP A 66 -19.83 9.71 0.30
N VAL A 67 -20.47 8.58 0.64
CA VAL A 67 -21.01 8.38 1.99
C VAL A 67 -19.91 8.45 3.04
N PHE A 68 -18.77 7.79 2.80
CA PHE A 68 -17.62 7.83 3.71
C PHE A 68 -17.07 9.24 3.88
N GLU A 69 -16.88 9.97 2.77
CA GLU A 69 -16.42 11.36 2.78
C GLU A 69 -17.36 12.26 3.58
N LYS A 70 -18.67 12.24 3.27
CA LYS A 70 -19.67 13.05 3.99
C LYS A 70 -19.75 12.71 5.48
N ARG A 71 -19.61 11.43 5.82
CA ARG A 71 -19.64 10.99 7.21
C ARG A 71 -18.44 11.54 7.99
N ILE A 72 -17.23 11.40 7.47
CA ILE A 72 -16.03 11.94 8.14
C ILE A 72 -16.08 13.47 8.20
N ALA A 73 -16.52 14.16 7.15
CA ALA A 73 -16.71 15.60 7.18
C ALA A 73 -17.63 16.04 8.34
N ALA A 74 -18.76 15.35 8.52
CA ALA A 74 -19.68 15.65 9.61
C ALA A 74 -19.09 15.37 11.00
N LEU A 75 -18.26 14.33 11.16
CA LEU A 75 -17.60 14.01 12.43
C LEU A 75 -16.55 15.05 12.83
N GLU A 76 -15.77 15.54 11.85
CA GLU A 76 -14.76 16.59 12.07
C GLU A 76 -15.36 18.01 12.13
N GLY A 77 -16.62 18.19 11.74
CA GLY A 77 -17.25 19.52 11.65
C GLY A 77 -16.80 20.33 10.42
N GLY A 78 -16.36 19.65 9.36
CA GLY A 78 -16.02 20.24 8.07
C GLY A 78 -17.21 20.35 7.12
N VAL A 79 -17.01 21.08 6.02
CA VAL A 79 -18.03 21.29 4.98
C VAL A 79 -18.06 20.16 3.95
N ALA A 80 -16.92 19.50 3.73
CA ALA A 80 -16.79 18.39 2.78
C ALA A 80 -15.46 17.65 3.00
N ALA A 81 -15.35 16.45 2.42
CA ALA A 81 -14.14 15.64 2.48
C ALA A 81 -13.82 14.96 1.15
N LEU A 82 -12.59 14.44 1.05
CA LEU A 82 -12.06 13.72 -0.10
C LEU A 82 -11.27 12.50 0.38
N ALA A 83 -11.73 11.31 0.01
CA ALA A 83 -11.08 10.05 0.37
C ALA A 83 -10.00 9.68 -0.65
N THR A 84 -8.91 9.12 -0.15
CA THR A 84 -7.71 8.79 -0.94
C THR A 84 -7.21 7.39 -0.61
N ALA A 85 -6.34 6.86 -1.45
CA ALA A 85 -5.83 5.49 -1.34
C ALA A 85 -5.06 5.22 -0.03
N SER A 86 -4.55 6.25 0.66
CA SER A 86 -3.82 6.11 1.94
C SER A 86 -3.70 7.46 2.66
N GLY A 87 -3.38 7.46 3.96
CA GLY A 87 -3.05 8.70 4.69
C GLY A 87 -1.92 9.51 4.04
N GLN A 88 -0.88 8.81 3.53
CA GLN A 88 0.22 9.44 2.79
C GLN A 88 -0.26 10.13 1.49
N ALA A 89 -1.25 9.56 0.81
CA ALA A 89 -1.87 10.19 -0.35
C ALA A 89 -2.75 11.39 0.07
N ALA A 90 -3.45 11.33 1.21
CA ALA A 90 -4.25 12.45 1.71
C ALA A 90 -3.38 13.69 2.00
N GLN A 91 -2.31 13.54 2.78
CA GLN A 91 -1.37 14.65 3.03
C GLN A 91 -0.72 15.15 1.75
N PHE A 92 -0.32 14.25 0.84
CA PHE A 92 0.32 14.64 -0.41
C PHE A 92 -0.62 15.47 -1.28
N ILE A 93 -1.86 14.99 -1.47
CA ILE A 93 -2.88 15.70 -2.24
C ILE A 93 -3.22 17.04 -1.59
N ALA A 94 -3.32 17.12 -0.26
CA ALA A 94 -3.57 18.37 0.45
C ALA A 94 -2.44 19.39 0.19
N ILE A 95 -1.19 19.00 0.39
CA ILE A 95 -0.03 19.89 0.17
C ILE A 95 0.12 20.28 -1.31
N ASN A 96 0.00 19.33 -2.22
CA ASN A 96 0.14 19.58 -3.66
C ASN A 96 -1.08 20.33 -4.27
N SER A 97 -2.17 20.46 -3.52
CA SER A 97 -3.27 21.39 -3.84
C SER A 97 -2.94 22.82 -3.44
N LEU A 98 -1.93 23.06 -2.61
CA LEU A 98 -1.56 24.37 -2.07
C LEU A 98 -0.23 24.88 -2.64
N ALA A 99 0.76 23.99 -2.74
CA ALA A 99 2.14 24.30 -3.09
C ALA A 99 2.55 23.68 -4.44
N HIS A 100 3.39 24.40 -5.18
CA HIS A 100 4.00 23.95 -6.43
C HIS A 100 5.52 24.14 -6.38
N ALA A 101 6.21 23.77 -7.45
CA ALA A 101 7.65 23.96 -7.57
C ALA A 101 8.03 25.44 -7.33
N GLY A 102 8.95 25.66 -6.39
CA GLY A 102 9.42 26.99 -5.98
C GLY A 102 8.73 27.55 -4.73
N ASP A 103 7.69 26.88 -4.22
CA ASP A 103 7.01 27.20 -2.96
C ASP A 103 7.63 26.45 -1.77
N ASN A 104 7.21 26.85 -0.55
CA ASN A 104 7.56 26.11 0.66
C ASN A 104 6.35 25.88 1.58
N ILE A 105 6.50 24.96 2.53
CA ILE A 105 5.60 24.79 3.68
C ILE A 105 6.41 24.91 4.98
N VAL A 106 5.73 25.26 6.08
CA VAL A 106 6.30 25.23 7.43
C VAL A 106 5.72 24.04 8.17
N SER A 107 6.56 23.24 8.80
CA SER A 107 6.12 22.07 9.57
C SER A 107 6.91 21.94 10.85
N THR A 108 6.31 21.40 11.91
CA THR A 108 7.08 20.94 13.07
C THR A 108 7.92 19.71 12.71
N THR A 109 8.92 19.39 13.55
CA THR A 109 9.65 18.11 13.49
C THR A 109 8.93 16.96 14.21
N ASN A 110 7.86 17.24 14.96
CA ASN A 110 7.12 16.26 15.76
C ASN A 110 6.08 15.55 14.88
N LEU A 111 6.58 14.78 13.91
CA LEU A 111 5.78 14.13 12.88
C LEU A 111 5.96 12.61 12.89
N TYR A 112 4.95 11.92 12.37
CA TYR A 112 5.10 10.58 11.86
C TYR A 112 6.29 10.48 10.90
N GLY A 113 7.16 9.49 11.09
CA GLY A 113 8.38 9.34 10.30
C GLY A 113 8.15 9.24 8.79
N GLY A 114 7.04 8.65 8.34
CA GLY A 114 6.67 8.65 6.93
C GLY A 114 6.33 10.04 6.39
N THR A 115 5.64 10.87 7.18
CA THR A 115 5.35 12.27 6.86
C THR A 115 6.62 13.10 6.80
N TYR A 116 7.48 12.97 7.81
CA TYR A 116 8.79 13.62 7.84
C TYR A 116 9.62 13.27 6.60
N ASN A 117 9.70 11.98 6.24
CA ASN A 117 10.42 11.55 5.04
C ASN A 117 9.76 12.07 3.75
N GLN A 118 8.42 12.07 3.65
CA GLN A 118 7.73 12.65 2.51
C GLN A 118 8.10 14.13 2.34
N PHE A 119 8.14 14.90 3.43
CA PHE A 119 8.45 16.33 3.41
C PHE A 119 9.94 16.64 3.19
N LYS A 120 10.84 15.86 3.80
CA LYS A 120 12.30 16.05 3.71
C LYS A 120 12.90 15.51 2.40
N VAL A 121 12.36 14.42 1.86
CA VAL A 121 12.99 13.68 0.75
C VAL A 121 12.16 13.70 -0.52
N PHE A 122 10.84 13.52 -0.43
CA PHE A 122 9.99 13.40 -1.62
C PHE A 122 9.57 14.76 -2.19
N LEU A 123 9.03 15.66 -1.37
CA LEU A 123 8.57 16.98 -1.80
C LEU A 123 9.67 17.84 -2.48
N PRO A 124 10.93 17.84 -2.02
CA PRO A 124 11.99 18.61 -2.69
C PRO A 124 12.26 18.14 -4.12
N ARG A 125 12.01 16.87 -4.45
CA ARG A 125 12.12 16.36 -5.84
C ARG A 125 11.06 16.93 -6.77
N LEU A 126 9.96 17.42 -6.19
CA LEU A 126 8.89 18.13 -6.89
C LEU A 126 9.06 19.66 -6.79
N GLY A 127 10.19 20.12 -6.24
CA GLY A 127 10.50 21.54 -6.06
C GLY A 127 9.76 22.22 -4.91
N ILE A 128 9.15 21.47 -3.99
CA ILE A 128 8.48 22.02 -2.80
C ILE A 128 9.40 21.81 -1.59
N GLU A 129 9.80 22.90 -0.95
CA GLU A 129 10.66 22.85 0.24
C GLU A 129 9.83 22.78 1.53
N THR A 130 10.34 22.05 2.54
CA THR A 130 9.77 22.10 3.89
C THR A 130 10.73 22.77 4.84
N LYS A 131 10.27 23.84 5.49
CA LYS A 131 10.98 24.51 6.59
C LYS A 131 10.56 23.87 7.90
N PHE A 132 11.46 23.08 8.48
CA PHE A 132 11.21 22.42 9.75
C PHE A 132 11.48 23.35 10.94
N VAL A 133 10.51 23.46 11.85
CA VAL A 133 10.62 24.14 13.13
C VAL A 133 10.74 23.09 14.24
N SER A 134 11.71 23.25 15.14
CA SER A 134 11.84 22.36 16.30
C SER A 134 10.83 22.77 17.37
N GLY A 135 9.97 21.83 17.79
CA GLY A 135 8.85 22.11 18.70
C GLY A 135 7.62 22.69 17.99
N ASP A 136 6.71 23.28 18.77
CA ASP A 136 5.39 23.74 18.33
C ASP A 136 5.02 25.14 18.85
N LYS A 137 6.04 25.96 19.16
CA LYS A 137 5.83 27.36 19.58
C LYS A 137 5.28 28.20 18.43
N PRO A 138 4.18 28.95 18.63
CA PRO A 138 3.60 29.80 17.59
C PRO A 138 4.58 30.84 17.03
N GLU A 139 5.47 31.39 17.86
CA GLU A 139 6.42 32.43 17.44
C GLU A 139 7.45 31.89 16.45
N ASP A 140 7.96 30.69 16.69
CA ASP A 140 8.94 30.04 15.83
C ASP A 140 8.32 29.63 14.48
N ILE A 141 7.06 29.16 14.51
CA ILE A 141 6.27 28.91 13.30
C ILE A 141 6.06 30.21 12.54
N ALA A 142 5.65 31.29 13.21
CA ALA A 142 5.45 32.57 12.58
C ALA A 142 6.73 33.08 11.93
N ALA A 143 7.89 32.95 12.58
CA ALA A 143 9.17 33.39 12.05
C ALA A 143 9.58 32.65 10.76
N ALA A 144 9.19 31.38 10.60
CA ALA A 144 9.52 30.58 9.41
C ALA A 144 8.66 30.89 8.16
N ILE A 145 7.49 31.51 8.34
CA ILE A 145 6.56 31.86 7.24
C ILE A 145 7.07 33.05 6.43
N ASP A 146 7.18 32.86 5.12
CA ASP A 146 7.50 33.89 4.12
C ASP A 146 6.43 34.00 3.00
N ASP A 147 6.72 34.80 1.97
CA ASP A 147 5.79 35.06 0.86
C ASP A 147 5.51 33.83 -0.02
N LYS A 148 6.37 32.80 0.06
CA LYS A 148 6.25 31.54 -0.67
C LYS A 148 5.63 30.42 0.16
N THR A 149 5.45 30.62 1.46
CA THR A 149 4.83 29.62 2.33
C THR A 149 3.36 29.39 1.96
N LYS A 150 2.96 28.13 1.76
CA LYS A 150 1.59 27.75 1.33
C LYS A 150 0.79 26.98 2.38
N ALA A 151 1.45 26.46 3.41
CA ALA A 151 0.78 25.77 4.51
C ALA A 151 1.66 25.81 5.76
N VAL A 152 0.99 25.83 6.93
CA VAL A 152 1.56 25.37 8.20
C VAL A 152 1.02 23.97 8.45
N TYR A 153 1.89 23.02 8.78
CA TYR A 153 1.52 21.62 9.04
C TYR A 153 1.88 21.19 10.46
N VAL A 154 0.91 20.61 11.18
CA VAL A 154 1.10 20.04 12.51
C VAL A 154 0.32 18.72 12.67
N GLU A 155 0.69 17.91 13.66
CA GLU A 155 -0.10 16.76 14.13
C GLU A 155 -0.87 17.15 15.39
N SER A 156 -2.13 16.72 15.53
CA SER A 156 -2.93 17.04 16.73
C SER A 156 -2.37 16.38 18.00
N ILE A 157 -1.73 15.23 17.84
CA ILE A 157 -0.90 14.56 18.85
C ILE A 157 0.38 14.12 18.13
N GLY A 158 1.48 14.84 18.35
CA GLY A 158 2.73 14.60 17.62
C GLY A 158 3.39 13.28 18.00
N ASN A 159 3.90 12.52 17.03
CA ASN A 159 4.63 11.28 17.28
C ASN A 159 6.15 11.50 17.16
N PRO A 160 7.02 10.93 18.03
CA PRO A 160 6.74 10.06 19.19
C PRO A 160 6.57 10.79 20.54
N LYS A 161 6.68 12.13 20.58
CA LYS A 161 6.71 12.91 21.85
C LYS A 161 5.34 13.14 22.50
N TYR A 162 4.25 12.87 21.79
CA TYR A 162 2.86 13.15 22.19
C TYR A 162 2.63 14.59 22.63
N ASN A 163 3.35 15.54 22.02
CA ASN A 163 3.09 16.96 22.23
C ASN A 163 1.70 17.31 21.69
N ILE A 164 1.02 18.19 22.42
CA ILE A 164 -0.30 18.72 22.06
C ILE A 164 -0.11 20.20 21.70
N PRO A 165 0.00 20.52 20.40
CA PRO A 165 0.27 21.89 19.97
C PRO A 165 -0.87 22.84 20.36
N ASP A 166 -0.53 24.11 20.59
CA ASP A 166 -1.54 25.15 20.82
C ASP A 166 -2.20 25.56 19.49
N LEU A 167 -3.17 24.76 19.04
CA LEU A 167 -3.79 24.90 17.72
C LEU A 167 -4.38 26.30 17.48
N GLU A 168 -5.01 26.90 18.49
CA GLU A 168 -5.61 28.23 18.39
C GLU A 168 -4.54 29.31 18.13
N ALA A 169 -3.43 29.26 18.87
CA ALA A 169 -2.34 30.21 18.72
C ALA A 169 -1.60 30.01 17.38
N ILE A 170 -1.38 28.75 16.97
CA ILE A 170 -0.75 28.42 15.68
C ILE A 170 -1.64 28.86 14.51
N ALA A 171 -2.94 28.57 14.56
CA ALA A 171 -3.89 29.02 13.55
C ALA A 171 -3.85 30.55 13.42
N LYS A 172 -3.87 31.25 14.56
CA LYS A 172 -3.80 32.71 14.58
C LYS A 172 -2.56 33.25 13.85
N VAL A 173 -1.35 32.78 14.19
CA VAL A 173 -0.12 33.28 13.57
C VAL A 173 -0.01 32.91 12.08
N ALA A 174 -0.57 31.78 11.68
CA ALA A 174 -0.64 31.37 10.27
C ALA A 174 -1.61 32.28 9.49
N HIS A 175 -2.81 32.52 10.03
CA HIS A 175 -3.84 33.37 9.44
C HIS A 175 -3.45 34.84 9.36
N ASP A 176 -2.73 35.37 10.37
CA ASP A 176 -2.17 36.72 10.36
C ASP A 176 -1.26 36.95 9.13
N LYS A 177 -0.67 35.88 8.58
CA LYS A 177 0.18 35.89 7.38
C LYS A 177 -0.51 35.35 6.11
N GLY A 178 -1.80 35.05 6.20
CA GLY A 178 -2.59 34.55 5.08
C GLY A 178 -2.23 33.13 4.64
N VAL A 179 -1.80 32.27 5.58
CA VAL A 179 -1.43 30.87 5.33
C VAL A 179 -2.41 29.93 6.05
N PRO A 180 -2.94 28.88 5.40
CA PRO A 180 -3.82 27.92 6.05
C PRO A 180 -3.06 26.97 6.99
N LEU A 181 -3.73 26.57 8.07
CA LEU A 181 -3.28 25.51 8.98
C LEU A 181 -3.84 24.15 8.53
N VAL A 182 -2.93 23.23 8.23
CA VAL A 182 -3.20 21.82 7.94
C VAL A 182 -2.88 21.00 9.19
N VAL A 183 -3.85 20.23 9.68
CA VAL A 183 -3.68 19.38 10.86
C VAL A 183 -3.86 17.91 10.49
N ASP A 184 -2.84 17.09 10.72
CA ASP A 184 -3.03 15.64 10.74
C ASP A 184 -3.68 15.24 12.06
N ASN A 185 -4.94 14.80 11.95
CA ASN A 185 -5.75 14.42 13.09
C ASN A 185 -5.95 12.91 13.17
N THR A 186 -5.02 12.12 12.62
CA THR A 186 -5.07 10.65 12.69
C THR A 186 -5.25 10.18 14.13
N PHE A 187 -4.47 10.73 15.07
CA PHE A 187 -4.55 10.40 16.49
C PHE A 187 -5.77 11.00 17.21
N GLY A 188 -6.46 11.97 16.60
CA GLY A 188 -7.76 12.45 17.06
C GLY A 188 -8.92 11.51 16.76
N ALA A 189 -8.66 10.41 16.06
CA ALA A 189 -9.62 9.35 15.77
C ALA A 189 -10.88 9.85 15.07
N GLY A 190 -10.73 10.53 13.93
CA GLY A 190 -11.85 11.03 13.10
C GLY A 190 -12.74 12.03 13.83
N GLY A 191 -12.13 12.93 14.60
CA GLY A 191 -12.83 13.99 15.33
C GLY A 191 -13.26 13.61 16.75
N TYR A 192 -13.07 12.35 17.18
CA TYR A 192 -13.60 11.90 18.47
C TYR A 192 -12.87 12.53 19.65
N PHE A 193 -11.54 12.47 19.70
CA PHE A 193 -10.78 13.05 20.81
C PHE A 193 -10.69 14.57 20.70
N ILE A 194 -10.53 15.08 19.47
CA ILE A 194 -10.39 16.49 19.14
C ILE A 194 -10.89 16.73 17.71
N ARG A 195 -11.58 17.86 17.50
CA ARG A 195 -11.91 18.40 16.18
C ARG A 195 -11.07 19.65 15.92
N PRO A 196 -9.93 19.58 15.22
CA PRO A 196 -9.05 20.73 15.01
C PRO A 196 -9.73 21.93 14.34
N ILE A 197 -10.78 21.68 13.56
CA ILE A 197 -11.59 22.71 12.89
C ILE A 197 -12.28 23.66 13.90
N ASP A 198 -12.59 23.17 15.10
CA ASP A 198 -13.14 23.99 16.19
C ASP A 198 -12.08 24.94 16.78
N HIS A 199 -10.80 24.67 16.51
CA HIS A 199 -9.63 25.38 17.06
C HIS A 199 -8.83 26.12 15.98
N GLY A 200 -9.43 26.36 14.80
CA GLY A 200 -8.84 27.19 13.75
C GLY A 200 -8.10 26.44 12.64
N ALA A 201 -8.09 25.10 12.64
CA ALA A 201 -7.58 24.35 11.49
C ALA A 201 -8.45 24.58 10.25
N ASP A 202 -7.81 24.79 9.11
CA ASP A 202 -8.50 25.02 7.84
C ASP A 202 -8.71 23.72 7.07
N ILE A 203 -7.73 22.82 7.15
CA ILE A 203 -7.71 21.53 6.47
C ILE A 203 -7.29 20.47 7.49
N VAL A 204 -8.01 19.37 7.55
CA VAL A 204 -7.66 18.20 8.37
C VAL A 204 -7.32 17.04 7.46
N VAL A 205 -6.28 16.28 7.78
CA VAL A 205 -5.94 15.03 7.09
C VAL A 205 -5.94 13.87 8.07
N HIS A 206 -6.33 12.69 7.59
CA HIS A 206 -6.23 11.45 8.35
C HIS A 206 -5.64 10.33 7.52
N SER A 207 -4.89 9.46 8.20
CA SER A 207 -4.81 8.06 7.83
C SER A 207 -6.04 7.32 8.33
N ALA A 208 -7.03 7.14 7.47
CA ALA A 208 -8.22 6.33 7.76
C ALA A 208 -7.87 4.86 8.08
N THR A 209 -6.68 4.42 7.69
CA THR A 209 -6.07 3.13 8.05
C THR A 209 -6.04 2.84 9.56
N LYS A 210 -5.96 3.90 10.39
CA LYS A 210 -5.80 3.79 11.85
C LYS A 210 -7.16 3.70 12.53
N TRP A 211 -7.46 4.53 13.53
CA TRP A 211 -8.69 4.40 14.34
C TRP A 211 -10.00 4.46 13.56
N ILE A 212 -10.08 5.20 12.45
CA ILE A 212 -11.28 5.25 11.59
C ILE A 212 -11.61 3.82 11.10
N GLY A 213 -10.65 3.14 10.48
CA GLY A 213 -10.77 1.74 10.07
C GLY A 213 -10.79 0.77 11.26
N GLY A 214 -9.86 0.91 12.20
CA GLY A 214 -9.88 0.30 13.53
C GLY A 214 -9.54 -1.19 13.62
N HIS A 215 -9.49 -1.91 12.50
CA HIS A 215 -9.42 -3.37 12.48
C HIS A 215 -8.15 -3.94 11.83
N GLY A 216 -7.23 -3.07 11.39
CA GLY A 216 -5.97 -3.48 10.75
C GLY A 216 -6.14 -4.10 9.36
N THR A 217 -7.26 -3.86 8.68
CA THR A 217 -7.61 -4.55 7.41
C THR A 217 -7.49 -3.69 6.16
N THR A 218 -7.58 -2.37 6.28
CA THR A 218 -7.81 -1.47 5.14
C THR A 218 -6.89 -0.26 5.20
N ILE A 219 -6.13 -0.03 4.13
CA ILE A 219 -5.38 1.22 3.94
C ILE A 219 -6.31 2.25 3.30
N GLY A 220 -6.32 3.46 3.85
CA GLY A 220 -7.08 4.58 3.32
C GLY A 220 -6.65 5.90 3.95
N GLY A 221 -6.99 7.00 3.27
CA GLY A 221 -6.82 8.36 3.76
C GLY A 221 -8.06 9.20 3.49
N VAL A 222 -8.16 10.33 4.19
CA VAL A 222 -9.22 11.31 3.96
C VAL A 222 -8.73 12.70 4.31
N ILE A 223 -9.09 13.67 3.46
CA ILE A 223 -8.88 15.10 3.65
C ILE A 223 -10.25 15.69 4.00
N VAL A 224 -10.33 16.56 4.99
CA VAL A 224 -11.54 17.30 5.38
C VAL A 224 -11.25 18.78 5.24
N ASP A 225 -12.14 19.48 4.53
CA ASP A 225 -12.10 20.93 4.36
C ASP A 225 -13.03 21.59 5.38
N SER A 226 -12.51 22.57 6.11
CA SER A 226 -13.33 23.36 7.05
C SER A 226 -14.26 24.33 6.33
N GLY A 227 -13.91 24.76 5.12
CA GLY A 227 -14.56 25.85 4.40
C GLY A 227 -14.42 27.22 5.06
N LYS A 228 -13.52 27.38 6.04
CA LYS A 228 -13.35 28.61 6.81
C LYS A 228 -12.22 29.52 6.30
N PHE A 229 -11.24 28.97 5.57
CA PHE A 229 -10.16 29.77 5.02
C PHE A 229 -10.64 30.61 3.83
N ASP A 230 -10.42 31.92 3.91
CA ASP A 230 -10.81 32.85 2.85
C ASP A 230 -9.76 32.84 1.72
N TRP A 231 -10.01 32.02 0.69
CA TRP A 231 -9.14 31.92 -0.48
C TRP A 231 -9.13 33.21 -1.31
N GLY A 232 -10.21 34.00 -1.28
CA GLY A 232 -10.33 35.27 -2.01
C GLY A 232 -9.48 36.38 -1.40
N LYS A 233 -9.52 36.52 -0.07
CA LYS A 233 -8.66 37.46 0.66
C LYS A 233 -7.17 37.17 0.45
N ASN A 234 -6.83 35.91 0.23
CA ASN A 234 -5.45 35.44 0.04
C ASN A 234 -5.12 35.13 -1.44
N ALA A 235 -5.83 35.74 -2.39
CA ALA A 235 -5.70 35.43 -3.82
C ALA A 235 -4.29 35.59 -4.39
N ALA A 236 -3.54 36.62 -3.95
CA ALA A 236 -2.15 36.80 -4.39
C ALA A 236 -1.23 35.64 -3.99
N ARG A 237 -1.50 34.96 -2.87
CA ARG A 237 -0.76 33.79 -2.42
C ARG A 237 -1.27 32.51 -3.08
N PHE A 238 -2.57 32.42 -3.37
CA PHE A 238 -3.22 31.25 -3.96
C PHE A 238 -3.91 31.59 -5.29
N PRO A 239 -3.15 32.00 -6.32
CA PRO A 239 -3.72 32.35 -7.62
C PRO A 239 -4.48 31.17 -8.23
N GLN A 240 -4.02 29.93 -8.03
CA GLN A 240 -4.67 28.72 -8.53
C GLN A 240 -6.10 28.48 -7.99
N MET A 241 -6.48 29.15 -6.89
CA MET A 241 -7.85 29.08 -6.35
C MET A 241 -8.76 30.17 -6.96
N ASN A 242 -8.20 31.26 -7.49
CA ASN A 242 -8.92 32.49 -7.81
C ASN A 242 -8.84 32.89 -9.30
N ASP A 243 -7.74 32.55 -9.96
CA ASP A 243 -7.49 32.83 -11.36
C ASP A 243 -8.16 31.79 -12.26
N PRO A 244 -8.38 32.10 -13.55
CA PRO A 244 -8.95 31.16 -14.50
C PRO A 244 -8.10 29.88 -14.62
N SER A 245 -8.70 28.70 -14.40
CA SER A 245 -8.02 27.41 -14.55
C SER A 245 -8.00 26.96 -16.00
N ASP A 246 -6.82 26.72 -16.54
CA ASP A 246 -6.62 26.14 -17.88
C ASP A 246 -7.23 24.74 -18.00
N GLY A 247 -7.11 23.93 -16.93
CA GLY A 247 -7.65 22.57 -16.86
C GLY A 247 -9.19 22.51 -16.87
N TYR A 248 -9.84 23.65 -16.66
CA TYR A 248 -11.29 23.82 -16.58
C TYR A 248 -11.80 25.00 -17.43
N HIS A 249 -11.14 25.27 -18.56
CA HIS A 249 -11.60 26.24 -19.58
C HIS A 249 -11.86 27.66 -19.04
N GLY A 250 -10.99 28.13 -18.15
CA GLY A 250 -11.06 29.45 -17.55
C GLY A 250 -12.01 29.56 -16.35
N LEU A 251 -12.48 28.43 -15.80
CA LEU A 251 -13.24 28.40 -14.56
C LEU A 251 -12.42 29.01 -13.42
N LYS A 252 -13.03 29.92 -12.67
CA LYS A 252 -12.46 30.44 -11.42
C LYS A 252 -13.07 29.69 -10.24
N PHE A 253 -12.25 28.92 -9.54
CA PHE A 253 -12.75 28.01 -8.50
C PHE A 253 -13.41 28.74 -7.32
N TRP A 254 -12.79 29.81 -6.81
CA TRP A 254 -13.33 30.60 -5.70
C TRP A 254 -14.67 31.26 -6.05
N ASP A 255 -14.74 31.91 -7.21
CA ASP A 255 -15.98 32.56 -7.69
C ASP A 255 -17.13 31.56 -7.86
N THR A 256 -16.81 30.31 -8.23
CA THR A 256 -17.81 29.27 -8.53
C THR A 256 -18.25 28.51 -7.28
N PHE A 257 -17.30 28.12 -6.42
CA PHE A 257 -17.55 27.17 -5.34
C PHE A 257 -17.47 27.79 -3.94
N GLY A 258 -16.93 29.00 -3.80
CA GLY A 258 -16.78 29.69 -2.53
C GLY A 258 -16.14 28.80 -1.45
N PRO A 259 -16.76 28.62 -0.28
CA PRO A 259 -16.15 27.89 0.84
C PRO A 259 -15.61 26.48 0.53
N ILE A 260 -16.15 25.75 -0.45
CA ILE A 260 -15.70 24.38 -0.78
C ILE A 260 -14.64 24.33 -1.90
N THR A 261 -14.08 25.48 -2.30
CA THR A 261 -13.12 25.58 -3.40
C THR A 261 -11.93 24.63 -3.26
N PHE A 262 -11.33 24.54 -2.07
CA PHE A 262 -10.15 23.71 -1.86
C PHE A 262 -10.44 22.23 -2.12
N ILE A 263 -11.48 21.67 -1.49
CA ILE A 263 -11.78 20.23 -1.64
C ILE A 263 -12.22 19.86 -3.06
N ILE A 264 -12.93 20.77 -3.76
CA ILE A 264 -13.32 20.57 -5.15
C ILE A 264 -12.07 20.54 -6.02
N ARG A 265 -11.17 21.52 -5.89
CA ARG A 265 -9.93 21.54 -6.68
C ARG A 265 -9.05 20.32 -6.40
N ALA A 266 -8.91 19.92 -5.13
CA ALA A 266 -8.19 18.70 -4.75
C ALA A 266 -8.76 17.45 -5.44
N ARG A 267 -10.09 17.35 -5.58
CA ARG A 267 -10.77 16.23 -6.28
C ARG A 267 -10.55 16.27 -7.79
N VAL A 268 -10.81 17.43 -8.39
CA VAL A 268 -10.98 17.52 -9.85
C VAL A 268 -9.67 17.79 -10.60
N GLU A 269 -8.65 18.34 -9.94
CA GLU A 269 -7.30 18.47 -10.50
C GLU A 269 -6.38 17.37 -9.94
N ILE A 270 -6.11 17.38 -8.63
CA ILE A 270 -5.02 16.56 -8.08
C ILE A 270 -5.39 15.07 -8.03
N LEU A 271 -6.52 14.70 -7.41
CA LEU A 271 -6.95 13.30 -7.36
C LEU A 271 -7.23 12.75 -8.76
N ARG A 272 -7.84 13.56 -9.63
CA ARG A 272 -8.10 13.18 -11.02
C ARG A 272 -6.79 12.79 -11.71
N ASP A 273 -5.78 13.64 -11.66
CA ASP A 273 -4.60 13.46 -12.51
C ASP A 273 -3.54 12.56 -11.87
N LEU A 274 -3.44 12.53 -10.54
CA LEU A 274 -2.56 11.60 -9.81
C LEU A 274 -3.15 10.18 -9.71
N GLY A 275 -4.48 10.08 -9.55
CA GLY A 275 -5.20 8.80 -9.52
C GLY A 275 -5.13 8.01 -8.21
N ALA A 276 -4.73 8.62 -7.08
CA ALA A 276 -4.67 7.96 -5.77
C ALA A 276 -6.06 7.81 -5.09
N ALA A 277 -7.03 7.25 -5.82
CA ALA A 277 -8.42 7.11 -5.40
C ALA A 277 -8.65 5.92 -4.44
N LEU A 278 -9.55 6.11 -3.47
CA LEU A 278 -10.01 5.03 -2.60
C LEU A 278 -10.98 4.12 -3.37
N ASN A 279 -10.82 2.80 -3.23
CA ASN A 279 -11.74 1.85 -3.86
C ASN A 279 -13.02 1.64 -3.02
N PRO A 280 -14.16 1.30 -3.64
CA PRO A 280 -15.44 1.21 -2.93
C PRO A 280 -15.51 0.10 -1.88
N PHE A 281 -14.73 -0.99 -2.01
CA PHE A 281 -14.66 -2.04 -0.98
C PHE A 281 -13.95 -1.54 0.27
N ALA A 282 -12.83 -0.83 0.11
CA ALA A 282 -12.13 -0.18 1.20
C ALA A 282 -13.00 0.88 1.87
N ALA A 283 -13.69 1.73 1.10
CA ALA A 283 -14.64 2.70 1.66
C ALA A 283 -15.72 2.00 2.51
N GLN A 284 -16.25 0.87 2.06
CA GLN A 284 -17.22 0.14 2.86
C GLN A 284 -16.64 -0.46 4.14
N GLN A 285 -15.42 -1.00 4.11
CA GLN A 285 -14.74 -1.47 5.33
C GLN A 285 -14.48 -0.32 6.32
N LEU A 286 -14.09 0.86 5.82
CA LEU A 286 -13.89 2.05 6.64
C LEU A 286 -15.21 2.57 7.23
N LEU A 287 -16.32 2.47 6.50
CA LEU A 287 -17.66 2.80 7.03
C LEU A 287 -18.03 1.89 8.20
N LEU A 288 -17.83 0.58 8.07
CA LEU A 288 -18.06 -0.37 9.18
C LEU A 288 -17.18 -0.08 10.39
N GLY A 289 -15.91 0.29 10.17
CA GLY A 289 -15.04 0.78 11.23
C GLY A 289 -15.63 2.02 11.89
N THR A 290 -16.03 3.02 11.11
CA THR A 290 -16.55 4.31 11.58
C THR A 290 -17.80 4.15 12.45
N GLU A 291 -18.68 3.18 12.16
CA GLU A 291 -19.90 2.93 12.93
C GLU A 291 -19.66 2.59 14.41
N THR A 292 -18.46 2.08 14.74
CA THR A 292 -18.05 1.71 16.10
C THR A 292 -16.94 2.60 16.67
N LEU A 293 -16.62 3.70 15.98
CA LEU A 293 -15.46 4.54 16.29
C LEU A 293 -15.45 5.07 17.72
N SER A 294 -16.53 5.70 18.16
CA SER A 294 -16.66 6.21 19.55
C SER A 294 -16.46 5.10 20.59
N LEU A 295 -17.15 3.97 20.44
CA LEU A 295 -17.08 2.84 21.38
C LEU A 295 -15.65 2.29 21.51
N ARG A 296 -14.95 2.15 20.38
CA ARG A 296 -13.56 1.70 20.36
C ARG A 296 -12.64 2.76 20.96
N ALA A 297 -12.81 4.03 20.60
CA ALA A 297 -11.99 5.13 21.09
C ALA A 297 -12.09 5.29 22.62
N GLU A 298 -13.28 5.14 23.20
CA GLU A 298 -13.48 5.12 24.65
C GLU A 298 -12.66 4.02 25.32
N ARG A 299 -12.77 2.79 24.81
CA ARG A 299 -12.02 1.66 25.37
C ARG A 299 -10.51 1.83 25.20
N HIS A 300 -10.06 2.32 24.04
CA HIS A 300 -8.64 2.64 23.82
C HIS A 300 -8.13 3.64 24.86
N ALA A 301 -8.84 4.74 25.08
CA ALA A 301 -8.42 5.77 26.03
C ALA A 301 -8.45 5.30 27.50
N GLN A 302 -9.46 4.51 27.87
CA GLN A 302 -9.57 3.88 29.19
C GLN A 302 -8.39 2.93 29.45
N ASN A 303 -8.14 2.00 28.52
CA ASN A 303 -7.05 1.04 28.63
C ASN A 303 -5.70 1.75 28.63
N ALA A 304 -5.49 2.75 27.77
CA ALA A 304 -4.23 3.49 27.70
C ALA A 304 -3.93 4.25 28.99
N LEU A 305 -4.92 4.91 29.59
CA LEU A 305 -4.73 5.60 30.87
C LEU A 305 -4.43 4.62 32.01
N ALA A 306 -5.15 3.49 32.06
CA ALA A 306 -4.91 2.46 33.08
C ALA A 306 -3.51 1.85 32.95
N LEU A 307 -3.10 1.49 31.73
CA LEU A 307 -1.77 0.95 31.46
C LEU A 307 -0.67 1.98 31.76
N ALA A 308 -0.85 3.24 31.37
CA ALA A 308 0.11 4.31 31.65
C ALA A 308 0.36 4.47 33.16
N LYS A 309 -0.71 4.49 33.97
CA LYS A 309 -0.61 4.57 35.43
C LYS A 309 0.04 3.34 36.06
N TRP A 310 -0.25 2.15 35.53
CA TRP A 310 0.40 0.93 36.00
C TRP A 310 1.91 0.95 35.69
N LEU A 311 2.29 1.32 34.46
CA LEU A 311 3.69 1.46 34.04
C LEU A 311 4.45 2.51 34.87
N GLU A 312 3.83 3.63 35.23
CA GLU A 312 4.46 4.69 36.04
C GLU A 312 4.83 4.21 37.45
N ASN A 313 4.16 3.16 37.94
CA ASN A 313 4.45 2.53 39.24
C ASN A 313 5.36 1.29 39.14
N SER A 314 5.77 0.90 37.92
CA SER A 314 6.60 -0.30 37.71
C SER A 314 8.07 -0.04 38.03
N SER A 315 8.70 -0.93 38.80
CA SER A 315 10.13 -0.84 39.12
C SER A 315 11.05 -1.07 37.90
N HIS A 316 10.52 -1.62 36.80
CA HIS A 316 11.27 -1.93 35.56
C HIS A 316 11.19 -0.82 34.51
N VAL A 317 10.38 0.21 34.75
CA VAL A 317 10.16 1.34 33.83
C VAL A 317 10.89 2.56 34.37
N SER A 318 11.60 3.27 33.49
CA SER A 318 12.35 4.50 33.81
C SER A 318 11.48 5.74 33.74
N TRP A 319 10.59 5.79 32.75
CA TRP A 319 9.70 6.92 32.49
C TRP A 319 8.51 6.45 31.64
N VAL A 320 7.41 7.18 31.71
CA VAL A 320 6.20 6.99 30.87
C VAL A 320 5.84 8.31 30.22
N SER A 321 5.50 8.29 28.94
CA SER A 321 5.02 9.42 28.17
C SER A 321 3.62 9.12 27.64
N TYR A 322 2.62 9.73 28.27
CA TYR A 322 1.22 9.67 27.87
C TYR A 322 0.52 10.99 28.25
N PRO A 323 -0.20 11.66 27.33
CA PRO A 323 -0.81 12.97 27.60
C PRO A 323 -1.83 12.98 28.74
N GLY A 324 -2.37 11.81 29.13
CA GLY A 324 -3.31 11.67 30.24
C GLY A 324 -2.68 11.62 31.63
N LEU A 325 -1.34 11.55 31.74
CA LEU A 325 -0.64 11.62 33.02
C LEU A 325 -0.37 13.08 33.42
N GLU A 326 -0.56 13.41 34.69
CA GLU A 326 -0.29 14.77 35.22
C GLU A 326 1.18 15.17 35.10
N SER A 327 2.08 14.18 35.08
CA SER A 327 3.52 14.33 34.88
C SER A 327 3.90 14.72 33.43
N HIS A 328 2.99 14.56 32.47
CA HIS A 328 3.28 14.82 31.06
C HIS A 328 3.39 16.33 30.78
N PRO A 329 4.44 16.82 30.09
CA PRO A 329 4.64 18.26 29.86
C PRO A 329 3.49 18.98 29.15
N TYR A 330 2.73 18.24 28.34
CA TYR A 330 1.58 18.76 27.59
C TYR A 330 0.22 18.41 28.23
N HIS A 331 0.16 17.93 29.48
CA HIS A 331 -1.09 17.51 30.11
C HIS A 331 -2.18 18.60 30.13
N GLU A 332 -1.81 19.85 30.42
CA GLU A 332 -2.77 20.95 30.44
C GLU A 332 -3.33 21.28 29.05
N ASN A 333 -2.49 21.28 28.00
CA ASN A 333 -2.96 21.40 26.62
C ASN A 333 -3.82 20.20 26.23
N ALA A 334 -3.46 18.98 26.66
CA ALA A 334 -4.23 17.78 26.43
C ALA A 334 -5.65 17.90 27.04
N LYS A 335 -5.78 18.41 28.27
CA LYS A 335 -7.08 18.71 28.90
C LYS A 335 -7.85 19.82 28.17
N LYS A 336 -7.13 20.82 27.65
CA LYS A 336 -7.73 21.91 26.86
C LYS A 336 -8.35 21.38 25.57
N TYR A 337 -7.67 20.47 24.86
CA TYR A 337 -8.06 20.10 23.50
C TYR A 337 -8.69 18.71 23.35
N LEU A 338 -8.25 17.71 24.12
CA LEU A 338 -8.71 16.33 24.02
C LEU A 338 -9.90 16.09 24.97
N LYS A 339 -11.13 16.29 24.48
CA LYS A 339 -12.34 16.34 25.34
C LYS A 339 -12.92 14.98 25.70
N ARG A 340 -12.53 13.91 25.01
CA ARG A 340 -13.12 12.57 25.16
C ARG A 340 -12.09 11.47 25.43
N GLY A 341 -11.01 11.83 26.14
CA GLY A 341 -9.88 10.93 26.44
C GLY A 341 -8.59 11.40 25.77
N PHE A 342 -7.46 10.81 26.18
CA PHE A 342 -6.12 11.31 25.86
C PHE A 342 -5.41 10.50 24.75
N GLY A 343 -6.19 9.89 23.85
CA GLY A 343 -5.68 9.01 22.80
C GLY A 343 -5.44 7.56 23.26
N GLY A 344 -4.94 6.72 22.36
CA GLY A 344 -4.73 5.29 22.59
C GLY A 344 -3.27 4.83 22.44
N VAL A 345 -2.31 5.76 22.47
CA VAL A 345 -0.89 5.46 22.29
C VAL A 345 -0.09 6.07 23.42
N LEU A 346 0.87 5.32 23.95
CA LEU A 346 1.84 5.78 24.93
C LEU A 346 3.23 5.24 24.57
N SER A 347 4.25 5.86 25.13
CA SER A 347 5.62 5.33 25.12
C SER A 347 6.16 5.24 26.53
N PHE A 348 7.09 4.34 26.76
CA PHE A 348 7.77 4.21 28.04
C PHE A 348 9.21 3.76 27.82
N GLY A 349 10.08 4.10 28.76
CA GLY A 349 11.48 3.67 28.77
C GLY A 349 11.66 2.43 29.63
N VAL A 350 12.22 1.35 29.07
CA VAL A 350 12.60 0.16 29.85
C VAL A 350 13.94 0.39 30.54
N LYS A 351 14.08 0.01 31.81
CA LYS A 351 15.39 -0.01 32.47
C LYS A 351 16.28 -1.08 31.84
N GLY A 352 17.40 -0.66 31.25
CA GLY A 352 18.35 -1.53 30.58
C GLY A 352 19.00 -0.84 29.39
N ASP A 353 19.61 -1.62 28.51
CA ASP A 353 20.13 -1.16 27.21
C ASP A 353 19.10 -1.39 26.09
N ALA A 354 19.42 -1.00 24.85
CA ALA A 354 18.56 -1.24 23.68
C ALA A 354 18.20 -2.72 23.47
N ALA A 355 19.05 -3.65 23.92
CA ALA A 355 18.79 -5.09 23.85
C ALA A 355 17.68 -5.49 24.83
N ALA A 356 17.59 -4.84 26.00
CA ALA A 356 16.47 -5.01 26.93
C ALA A 356 15.14 -4.58 26.28
N GLY A 357 15.11 -3.46 25.56
CA GLY A 357 13.93 -2.99 24.83
C GLY A 357 13.42 -4.03 23.81
N SER A 358 14.33 -4.58 23.01
CA SER A 358 14.00 -5.63 22.04
C SER A 358 13.53 -6.93 22.71
N THR A 359 14.17 -7.31 23.82
CA THR A 359 13.82 -8.51 24.60
C THR A 359 12.40 -8.42 25.18
N VAL A 360 11.99 -7.24 25.65
CA VAL A 360 10.62 -7.01 26.15
C VAL A 360 9.62 -7.18 25.00
N VAL A 361 9.86 -6.53 23.86
CA VAL A 361 8.93 -6.58 22.71
C VAL A 361 8.80 -7.99 22.13
N ASP A 362 9.90 -8.72 22.00
CA ASP A 362 9.90 -10.11 21.50
C ASP A 362 9.33 -11.11 22.54
N GLY A 363 9.26 -10.68 23.80
CA GLY A 363 8.71 -11.43 24.90
C GLY A 363 7.19 -11.59 24.78
N PHE A 364 6.47 -10.52 24.46
CA PHE A 364 5.01 -10.46 24.51
C PHE A 364 4.32 -11.68 23.85
N LYS A 365 3.23 -12.14 24.47
CA LYS A 365 2.45 -13.29 24.02
C LYS A 365 1.09 -12.88 23.46
N LEU A 366 0.51 -11.84 24.04
CA LEU A 366 -0.73 -11.23 23.58
C LEU A 366 -0.41 -10.04 22.66
N ILE A 367 0.49 -9.16 23.08
CA ILE A 367 0.82 -7.94 22.38
C ILE A 367 1.62 -8.26 21.11
N SER A 368 1.18 -7.71 19.98
CA SER A 368 1.81 -7.99 18.68
C SER A 368 2.94 -7.01 18.37
N ASN A 369 4.11 -7.50 17.95
CA ASN A 369 5.22 -6.68 17.47
C ASN A 369 5.00 -6.25 16.01
N LEU A 370 4.59 -5.00 15.77
CA LEU A 370 4.48 -4.41 14.42
C LEU A 370 4.43 -2.88 14.41
N ALA A 371 4.75 -2.29 13.26
CA ALA A 371 4.84 -0.84 13.06
C ALA A 371 3.49 -0.10 12.89
N ASN A 372 2.36 -0.71 13.23
CA ASN A 372 1.02 -0.11 13.12
C ASN A 372 0.57 0.55 14.44
N VAL A 373 -0.50 1.37 14.39
CA VAL A 373 -1.21 1.92 15.57
C VAL A 373 -2.72 1.96 15.29
N GLY A 374 -3.53 2.03 16.34
CA GLY A 374 -4.99 2.20 16.24
C GLY A 374 -5.77 1.00 15.70
N ASP A 375 -5.20 -0.21 15.79
CA ASP A 375 -5.94 -1.47 15.64
C ASP A 375 -6.63 -1.83 16.96
N ALA A 376 -7.66 -2.66 16.92
CA ALA A 376 -8.34 -3.23 18.07
C ALA A 376 -7.42 -4.09 18.94
N LYS A 377 -6.35 -4.66 18.38
CA LYS A 377 -5.35 -5.44 19.13
C LYS A 377 -4.27 -4.51 19.65
N THR A 378 -3.74 -4.81 20.83
CA THR A 378 -2.60 -4.09 21.41
C THR A 378 -1.33 -4.40 20.61
N LEU A 379 -0.61 -3.34 20.22
CA LEU A 379 0.58 -3.43 19.38
C LEU A 379 1.76 -2.78 20.12
N ALA A 380 2.92 -3.42 20.05
CA ALA A 380 4.18 -2.89 20.54
C ALA A 380 5.18 -2.73 19.40
N ILE A 381 6.10 -1.78 19.56
CA ILE A 381 7.31 -1.73 18.76
C ILE A 381 8.42 -1.03 19.53
N HIS A 382 9.66 -1.44 19.28
CA HIS A 382 10.87 -0.78 19.77
C HIS A 382 11.46 0.07 18.64
N PRO A 383 11.20 1.40 18.60
CA PRO A 383 11.47 2.20 17.40
C PRO A 383 12.96 2.34 17.08
N TRP A 384 13.83 2.37 18.09
CA TRP A 384 15.27 2.52 17.93
C TRP A 384 15.89 1.46 17.01
N SER A 385 15.50 0.20 17.19
CA SER A 385 16.03 -0.95 16.44
C SER A 385 15.18 -1.37 15.25
N THR A 386 14.12 -0.62 14.91
CA THR A 386 13.18 -1.00 13.84
C THR A 386 12.82 0.19 12.96
N THR A 387 11.72 0.89 13.26
CA THR A 387 11.13 1.93 12.41
C THR A 387 12.05 3.12 12.15
N HIS A 388 13.02 3.38 13.03
CA HIS A 388 13.97 4.48 12.89
C HIS A 388 15.39 3.98 12.60
N GLU A 389 15.59 2.71 12.25
CA GLU A 389 16.90 2.14 11.91
C GLU A 389 17.59 2.88 10.74
N GLN A 390 16.80 3.45 9.82
CA GLN A 390 17.31 4.23 8.68
C GLN A 390 17.84 5.62 9.05
N LEU A 391 17.56 6.10 10.26
CA LEU A 391 18.05 7.40 10.74
C LEU A 391 19.41 7.24 11.41
N SER A 392 20.24 8.28 11.35
CA SER A 392 21.41 8.36 12.22
C SER A 392 20.99 8.42 13.70
N ASP A 393 21.85 8.00 14.62
CA ASP A 393 21.53 8.00 16.04
C ASP A 393 21.23 9.42 16.58
N GLU A 394 21.90 10.44 16.03
CA GLU A 394 21.58 11.84 16.31
C GLU A 394 20.17 12.21 15.85
N GLU A 395 19.76 11.80 14.65
CA GLU A 395 18.40 12.03 14.13
C GLU A 395 17.34 11.26 14.93
N LYS A 396 17.63 10.03 15.38
CA LYS A 396 16.76 9.28 16.29
C LYS A 396 16.53 10.07 17.58
N LEU A 397 17.59 10.52 18.25
CA LEU A 397 17.50 11.28 19.49
C LEU A 397 16.79 12.62 19.29
N ASN A 398 17.08 13.34 18.20
CA ASN A 398 16.43 14.61 17.86
C ASN A 398 14.92 14.42 17.63
N SER A 399 14.51 13.31 17.01
CA SER A 399 13.09 12.95 16.87
C SER A 399 12.43 12.48 18.18
N GLY A 400 13.18 12.33 19.28
CA GLY A 400 12.67 11.86 20.57
C GLY A 400 12.61 10.32 20.69
N VAL A 401 13.33 9.60 19.83
CA VAL A 401 13.50 8.15 19.93
C VAL A 401 14.78 7.84 20.69
N THR A 402 14.64 7.32 21.91
CA THR A 402 15.74 6.86 22.75
C THR A 402 15.91 5.34 22.65
N GLU A 403 17.10 4.85 23.03
CA GLU A 403 17.44 3.41 23.03
C GLU A 403 16.52 2.55 23.89
N ASP A 404 15.90 3.12 24.92
CA ASP A 404 15.03 2.42 25.87
C ASP A 404 13.54 2.52 25.51
N LEU A 405 13.19 3.31 24.47
CA LEU A 405 11.81 3.63 24.15
C LEU A 405 11.08 2.45 23.53
N ILE A 406 9.99 2.03 24.17
CA ILE A 406 8.97 1.16 23.58
C ILE A 406 7.69 1.97 23.37
N ARG A 407 7.13 1.88 22.16
CA ARG A 407 5.83 2.46 21.83
C ARG A 407 4.75 1.39 21.90
N ILE A 408 3.66 1.69 22.61
CA ILE A 408 2.47 0.84 22.68
C ILE A 408 1.28 1.58 22.07
N SER A 409 0.66 0.95 21.08
CA SER A 409 -0.71 1.27 20.65
C SER A 409 -1.65 0.34 21.41
N VAL A 410 -2.31 0.88 22.43
CA VAL A 410 -3.15 0.09 23.34
C VAL A 410 -4.45 -0.29 22.63
N GLY A 411 -4.79 -1.58 22.65
CA GLY A 411 -5.98 -2.13 22.02
C GLY A 411 -7.22 -2.07 22.91
N ILE A 412 -8.23 -2.87 22.56
CA ILE A 412 -9.52 -2.95 23.27
C ILE A 412 -9.71 -4.28 24.02
N GLU A 413 -8.64 -5.05 24.22
CA GLU A 413 -8.64 -6.21 25.09
C GLU A 413 -9.02 -5.83 26.54
N HIS A 414 -9.24 -6.84 27.39
CA HIS A 414 -9.38 -6.59 28.82
C HIS A 414 -8.06 -6.04 29.37
N ILE A 415 -8.11 -4.96 30.15
CA ILE A 415 -6.91 -4.28 30.63
C ILE A 415 -6.01 -5.19 31.48
N ASP A 416 -6.61 -6.05 32.31
CA ASP A 416 -5.86 -6.98 33.15
C ASP A 416 -5.04 -7.99 32.32
N ASP A 417 -5.55 -8.42 31.15
CA ASP A 417 -4.81 -9.33 30.26
C ASP A 417 -3.64 -8.62 29.58
N ILE A 418 -3.80 -7.34 29.24
CA ILE A 418 -2.72 -6.50 28.72
C ILE A 418 -1.63 -6.36 29.79
N ILE A 419 -2.01 -6.01 31.03
CA ILE A 419 -1.07 -5.85 32.15
C ILE A 419 -0.36 -7.18 32.47
N ALA A 420 -1.09 -8.30 32.50
CA ALA A 420 -0.51 -9.61 32.76
C ALA A 420 0.56 -10.00 31.73
N ASP A 421 0.39 -9.62 30.45
CA ASP A 421 1.41 -9.87 29.41
C ASP A 421 2.70 -9.05 29.67
N PHE A 422 2.63 -7.91 30.36
CA PHE A 422 3.82 -7.21 30.86
C PHE A 422 4.43 -7.92 32.08
N GLU A 423 3.62 -8.33 33.06
CA GLU A 423 4.08 -8.96 34.31
C GLU A 423 4.84 -10.27 34.07
N HIS A 424 4.36 -11.10 33.14
CA HIS A 424 5.02 -12.35 32.75
C HIS A 424 6.46 -12.16 32.22
N HIS A 425 6.83 -10.94 31.83
CA HIS A 425 8.16 -10.60 31.33
C HIS A 425 9.04 -9.90 32.38
N THR A 426 8.45 -9.11 33.27
CA THR A 426 9.19 -8.43 34.35
C THR A 426 9.63 -9.38 35.47
N GLU A 427 8.95 -10.52 35.64
CA GLU A 427 9.26 -11.50 36.70
C GLU A 427 10.35 -12.53 36.37
N ARG A 428 10.91 -12.56 35.15
CA ARG A 428 12.06 -13.45 34.87
C ARG A 428 13.35 -12.84 35.42
N PRO A 429 13.98 -13.43 36.46
CA PRO A 429 15.27 -12.96 36.93
C PRO A 429 16.30 -13.18 35.82
N SER A 430 17.19 -12.21 35.65
CA SER A 430 18.40 -12.32 34.83
C SER A 430 19.10 -13.65 35.09
N ALA A 431 18.98 -14.60 34.17
CA ALA A 431 19.66 -15.88 34.28
C ALA A 431 21.12 -15.72 33.87
N GLU A 432 22.03 -15.86 34.83
CA GLU A 432 23.46 -16.07 34.59
C GLU A 432 23.69 -17.30 33.67
N PRO A 433 24.79 -17.31 32.89
CA PRO A 433 25.05 -18.32 31.88
C PRO A 433 25.49 -19.65 32.52
N ALA A 434 24.57 -20.62 32.63
CA ALA A 434 24.87 -21.93 33.18
C ALA A 434 25.55 -22.86 32.16
N SER A 435 26.80 -23.23 32.45
CA SER A 435 27.58 -24.27 31.76
C SER A 435 27.35 -25.67 32.35
N LYS A 436 27.35 -26.68 31.45
CA LYS A 436 27.66 -28.13 31.65
C LYS A 436 26.51 -29.15 31.88
N PRO A 437 26.73 -30.44 31.51
CA PRO A 437 25.86 -31.17 30.58
C PRO A 437 25.05 -32.30 31.24
N PHE A 438 23.99 -32.78 30.57
CA PHE A 438 23.21 -33.92 31.07
C PHE A 438 23.24 -35.16 30.17
N SER A 439 23.27 -36.29 30.88
CA SER A 439 23.34 -37.70 30.52
C SER A 439 22.04 -38.24 29.88
N SER A 440 22.14 -39.39 29.20
CA SER A 440 21.18 -39.91 28.22
C SER A 440 20.25 -41.06 28.72
N LYS A 441 19.00 -41.02 28.21
CA LYS A 441 18.02 -42.11 27.88
C LYS A 441 16.87 -42.46 28.88
N PRO A 442 15.72 -43.03 28.41
CA PRO A 442 14.93 -42.70 27.20
C PRO A 442 13.36 -42.85 27.32
N PHE A 443 12.64 -42.40 26.27
CA PHE A 443 11.19 -42.57 25.92
C PHE A 443 10.15 -41.83 26.81
N SER A 444 9.11 -41.15 26.31
CA SER A 444 8.25 -41.35 25.13
C SER A 444 7.43 -40.07 24.78
N SER A 445 7.07 -39.96 23.49
CA SER A 445 5.95 -39.23 22.85
C SER A 445 5.95 -37.68 22.76
N THR A 446 6.08 -37.23 21.48
CA THR A 446 5.70 -35.94 20.86
C THR A 446 6.74 -34.80 20.95
N PRO A 447 7.18 -34.20 19.82
CA PRO A 447 8.40 -33.39 19.81
C PRO A 447 8.15 -31.91 20.14
N PRO A 448 8.94 -31.31 21.07
CA PRO A 448 9.14 -29.87 21.13
C PRO A 448 10.54 -29.48 20.60
N LEU A 449 10.65 -28.23 20.12
CA LEU A 449 11.88 -27.49 19.80
C LEU A 449 12.80 -28.08 18.71
N ALA A 450 12.64 -27.59 17.47
CA ALA A 450 13.75 -27.57 16.52
C ALA A 450 14.65 -26.36 16.81
N ILE A 451 15.75 -26.61 17.52
CA ILE A 451 16.93 -25.74 17.50
C ILE A 451 17.32 -25.56 16.03
N LEU A 452 17.36 -24.31 15.54
CA LEU A 452 17.87 -23.95 14.21
C LEU A 452 19.36 -24.29 14.11
N LEU A 453 19.66 -25.54 13.76
CA LEU A 453 20.99 -25.93 13.32
C LEU A 453 21.21 -25.34 11.92
N ARG A 454 22.01 -24.27 11.87
CA ARG A 454 22.53 -23.68 10.62
C ARG A 454 23.24 -24.79 9.81
N GLN A 455 22.74 -25.11 8.61
CA GLN A 455 23.45 -26.02 7.71
C GLN A 455 24.57 -25.25 6.98
N THR A 456 25.65 -25.94 6.61
CA THR A 456 26.76 -25.36 5.83
C THR A 456 26.76 -25.98 4.44
N LEU A 457 26.77 -25.18 3.37
CA LEU A 457 26.79 -25.65 1.99
C LEU A 457 28.22 -25.55 1.43
N THR A 458 29.01 -26.60 1.58
CA THR A 458 30.40 -26.58 1.07
C THR A 458 30.42 -26.71 -0.46
N ILE A 459 30.84 -25.66 -1.18
CA ILE A 459 30.93 -25.66 -2.65
C ILE A 459 32.35 -26.03 -3.09
N THR A 460 32.57 -27.27 -3.50
CA THR A 460 33.88 -27.68 -4.03
C THR A 460 33.87 -27.75 -5.55
N MET A 461 34.40 -26.71 -6.22
CA MET A 461 34.60 -26.76 -7.67
C MET A 461 35.76 -27.71 -8.02
N ARG A 462 35.51 -28.67 -8.92
CA ARG A 462 36.55 -29.55 -9.45
C ARG A 462 36.57 -29.45 -10.98
N VAL A 463 37.57 -28.76 -11.51
CA VAL A 463 37.80 -28.71 -12.96
C VAL A 463 38.44 -30.03 -13.38
N VAL A 464 37.73 -30.84 -14.16
CA VAL A 464 38.28 -32.06 -14.77
C VAL A 464 38.72 -31.69 -16.19
N SER A 465 40.03 -31.59 -16.44
CA SER A 465 40.56 -31.56 -17.80
C SER A 465 40.43 -32.96 -18.42
N ALA A 466 39.82 -33.09 -19.59
CA ALA A 466 39.69 -34.36 -20.28
C ALA A 466 41.09 -35.00 -20.51
N PRO A 467 41.27 -36.32 -20.27
CA PRO A 467 42.52 -36.99 -20.57
C PRO A 467 42.67 -37.13 -22.09
N THR A 468 43.77 -36.60 -22.62
CA THR A 468 44.24 -36.91 -23.99
C THR A 468 44.92 -38.27 -23.98
N ASP A 469 44.15 -39.35 -24.14
CA ASP A 469 44.73 -40.66 -24.41
C ASP A 469 44.97 -40.86 -25.90
N ALA A 470 46.25 -41.01 -26.23
CA ALA A 470 46.79 -41.23 -27.55
C ALA A 470 46.48 -42.65 -28.04
N LEU A 471 45.42 -42.84 -28.83
CA LEU A 471 45.38 -43.91 -29.85
C LEU A 471 44.29 -43.80 -30.94
N LEU A 472 43.69 -42.62 -31.17
CA LEU A 472 42.71 -42.39 -32.25
C LEU A 472 43.02 -41.11 -33.05
N GLY A 473 44.30 -40.78 -33.17
CA GLY A 473 44.82 -39.54 -33.77
C GLY A 473 44.91 -39.51 -35.30
N LEU A 474 44.04 -40.17 -36.06
CA LEU A 474 44.17 -40.11 -37.53
C LEU A 474 42.88 -39.98 -38.36
N LEU A 475 41.71 -39.72 -37.76
CA LEU A 475 40.48 -39.55 -38.55
C LEU A 475 39.57 -38.38 -38.17
N ALA A 476 39.94 -37.55 -37.19
CA ALA A 476 39.15 -36.38 -36.78
C ALA A 476 39.81 -35.04 -37.15
N LEU A 477 40.53 -34.98 -38.29
CA LEU A 477 41.23 -33.78 -38.75
C LEU A 477 40.42 -32.90 -39.72
N LEU A 478 39.11 -33.13 -39.82
CA LEU A 478 38.24 -32.37 -40.71
C LEU A 478 36.94 -32.04 -39.98
N LEU A 479 36.75 -30.75 -39.69
CA LEU A 479 35.60 -30.08 -39.04
C LEU A 479 35.69 -29.96 -37.51
N LEU A 480 36.15 -28.82 -36.99
CA LEU A 480 35.71 -28.21 -35.73
C LEU A 480 36.32 -26.79 -35.59
N PRO A 481 35.54 -25.74 -35.23
CA PRO A 481 36.09 -24.57 -34.56
C PRO A 481 36.54 -24.96 -33.14
N ALA A 482 37.56 -24.26 -32.64
CA ALA A 482 38.24 -24.50 -31.36
C ALA A 482 37.37 -25.08 -30.24
N ALA A 483 37.71 -26.29 -29.78
CA ALA A 483 37.17 -26.88 -28.57
C ALA A 483 37.61 -26.05 -27.35
N ALA A 484 36.75 -25.15 -26.87
CA ALA A 484 36.89 -24.56 -25.55
C ALA A 484 36.87 -25.71 -24.52
N SER A 485 37.82 -25.72 -23.58
CA SER A 485 37.88 -26.74 -22.54
C SER A 485 36.54 -26.82 -21.79
N ALA A 486 35.84 -27.95 -21.88
CA ALA A 486 34.62 -28.16 -21.13
C ALA A 486 34.94 -28.32 -19.64
N ALA A 487 34.89 -27.23 -18.88
CA ALA A 487 35.03 -27.30 -17.43
C ALA A 487 33.73 -27.83 -16.81
N SER A 488 33.86 -28.77 -15.87
CA SER A 488 32.77 -29.20 -15.00
C SER A 488 32.80 -28.43 -13.69
N LEU A 489 31.63 -28.07 -13.17
CA LEU A 489 31.45 -27.47 -11.85
C LEU A 489 30.59 -28.42 -11.01
N THR A 490 31.10 -28.85 -9.86
CA THR A 490 30.34 -29.66 -8.91
C THR A 490 30.02 -28.87 -7.64
N LEU A 491 28.77 -28.89 -7.19
CA LEU A 491 28.36 -28.36 -5.89
C LEU A 491 28.10 -29.54 -4.95
N TYR A 492 28.67 -29.56 -3.75
CA TYR A 492 28.48 -30.65 -2.79
C TYR A 492 27.55 -30.23 -1.64
N LEU A 493 26.75 -31.17 -1.16
CA LEU A 493 25.98 -31.04 0.08
C LEU A 493 26.70 -31.82 1.19
N PRO A 494 26.71 -31.32 2.43
CA PRO A 494 27.41 -31.98 3.54
C PRO A 494 26.86 -33.39 3.81
N ALA A 495 27.77 -34.34 4.04
CA ALA A 495 27.43 -35.76 4.14
C ALA A 495 26.67 -36.13 5.43
N LYS A 496 26.73 -35.32 6.50
CA LYS A 496 26.01 -35.47 7.78
C LYS A 496 26.34 -34.33 8.77
N PRO A 497 25.45 -34.02 9.74
CA PRO A 497 24.06 -34.44 9.80
C PRO A 497 23.22 -33.53 8.88
N ASN A 498 22.61 -34.11 7.84
CA ASN A 498 21.57 -33.44 7.07
C ASN A 498 20.21 -33.84 7.69
N PRO A 499 19.57 -33.01 8.53
CA PRO A 499 18.28 -33.32 9.14
C PRO A 499 17.11 -33.48 8.15
N PHE A 500 17.32 -33.25 6.85
CA PHE A 500 16.33 -33.47 5.80
C PHE A 500 16.96 -34.28 4.66
N ALA A 501 16.53 -35.52 4.42
CA ALA A 501 16.84 -36.15 3.15
C ALA A 501 16.19 -35.29 2.06
N LEU A 502 17.00 -34.53 1.31
CA LEU A 502 16.49 -33.66 0.26
C LEU A 502 15.65 -34.50 -0.72
N PRO A 503 14.46 -34.02 -1.14
CA PRO A 503 13.64 -34.75 -2.10
C PRO A 503 14.44 -35.08 -3.37
N SER A 504 14.15 -36.21 -4.00
CA SER A 504 14.75 -36.59 -5.29
C SER A 504 14.44 -35.57 -6.41
N THR A 505 13.47 -34.68 -6.20
CA THR A 505 13.10 -33.56 -7.07
C THR A 505 13.98 -32.31 -6.88
N THR A 506 15.05 -32.38 -6.09
CA THR A 506 15.96 -31.25 -5.87
C THR A 506 16.88 -31.05 -7.07
N HIS A 507 16.93 -29.82 -7.56
CA HIS A 507 17.77 -29.39 -8.69
C HIS A 507 18.57 -28.14 -8.31
N ALA A 508 19.69 -27.94 -9.00
CA ALA A 508 20.46 -26.72 -8.95
C ALA A 508 20.53 -26.08 -10.34
N THR A 509 20.49 -24.76 -10.41
CA THR A 509 20.60 -23.98 -11.65
C THR A 509 21.73 -22.98 -11.58
N LEU A 510 22.47 -22.79 -12.67
CA LEU A 510 23.43 -21.72 -12.89
C LEU A 510 22.92 -20.80 -14.00
N SER A 511 22.64 -19.54 -13.68
CA SER A 511 22.10 -18.56 -14.63
C SER A 511 23.10 -17.42 -14.87
N ALA A 512 23.41 -17.15 -16.14
CA ALA A 512 24.12 -15.94 -16.58
C ALA A 512 23.37 -15.30 -17.75
N LEU A 513 23.71 -14.06 -18.10
CA LEU A 513 23.11 -13.38 -19.25
C LEU A 513 23.35 -14.20 -20.54
N GLY A 514 22.31 -14.89 -21.02
CA GLY A 514 22.35 -15.73 -22.21
C GLY A 514 22.75 -17.20 -22.01
N SER A 515 23.02 -17.67 -20.78
CA SER A 515 23.28 -19.10 -20.51
C SER A 515 22.57 -19.59 -19.25
N HIS A 516 21.99 -20.79 -19.30
CA HIS A 516 21.28 -21.40 -18.18
C HIS A 516 21.59 -22.90 -18.13
N LEU A 517 22.30 -23.32 -17.08
CA LEU A 517 22.65 -24.73 -16.85
C LEU A 517 21.83 -25.27 -15.67
N SER A 518 21.48 -26.55 -15.70
CA SER A 518 20.73 -27.22 -14.64
C SER A 518 21.35 -28.59 -14.34
N ALA A 519 21.39 -28.97 -13.07
CA ALA A 519 21.91 -30.23 -12.61
C ALA A 519 20.99 -30.86 -11.54
N PRO A 520 20.59 -32.14 -11.66
CA PRO A 520 19.87 -32.84 -10.61
C PRO A 520 20.79 -33.24 -9.45
N LEU A 521 20.19 -33.49 -8.28
CA LEU A 521 20.90 -34.06 -7.13
C LEU A 521 21.38 -35.49 -7.46
N SER A 522 22.70 -35.71 -7.43
CA SER A 522 23.30 -37.03 -7.61
C SER A 522 23.27 -37.87 -6.32
N ALA A 523 23.44 -39.19 -6.47
CA ALA A 523 23.58 -40.12 -5.35
C ALA A 523 24.78 -39.82 -4.42
N ALA A 524 25.75 -39.02 -4.88
CA ALA A 524 26.89 -38.57 -4.11
C ALA A 524 26.62 -37.26 -3.33
N ASN A 525 25.35 -36.85 -3.17
CA ASN A 525 24.95 -35.57 -2.59
C ASN A 525 25.62 -34.37 -3.28
N SER A 526 25.63 -34.38 -4.62
CA SER A 526 26.26 -33.31 -5.40
C SER A 526 25.49 -32.96 -6.68
N PHE A 527 25.68 -31.74 -7.18
CA PHE A 527 25.13 -31.25 -8.45
C PHE A 527 26.28 -31.03 -9.42
N VAL A 528 26.26 -31.69 -10.59
CA VAL A 528 27.35 -31.59 -11.59
C VAL A 528 26.86 -30.83 -12.82
N PHE A 529 27.47 -29.69 -13.08
CA PHE A 529 27.24 -28.86 -14.26
C PHE A 529 28.38 -29.09 -15.25
N HIS A 530 28.03 -29.41 -16.50
CA HIS A 530 29.00 -29.59 -17.59
C HIS A 530 29.04 -28.34 -18.49
N ASN A 531 30.16 -28.14 -19.19
CA ASN A 531 30.36 -27.05 -20.14
C ASN A 531 30.26 -25.64 -19.53
N VAL A 532 30.75 -25.45 -18.30
CA VAL A 532 30.78 -24.14 -17.65
C VAL A 532 31.91 -23.30 -18.24
N THR A 533 31.58 -22.10 -18.71
CA THR A 533 32.56 -21.13 -19.24
C THR A 533 32.97 -20.13 -18.15
N PRO A 534 34.10 -19.42 -18.31
CA PRO A 534 34.41 -18.26 -17.47
C PRO A 534 33.30 -17.20 -17.54
N GLY A 535 32.92 -16.62 -16.40
CA GLY A 535 31.83 -15.65 -16.28
C GLY A 535 31.23 -15.56 -14.87
N SER A 536 30.28 -14.64 -14.69
CA SER A 536 29.48 -14.50 -13.47
C SER A 536 28.17 -15.29 -13.58
N TYR A 537 27.90 -16.15 -12.60
CA TYR A 537 26.72 -17.00 -12.54
C TYR A 537 25.93 -16.78 -11.24
N LEU A 538 24.61 -16.87 -11.33
CA LEU A 538 23.73 -17.03 -10.18
C LEU A 538 23.43 -18.51 -9.99
N ALA A 539 23.90 -19.08 -8.87
CA ALA A 539 23.65 -20.45 -8.45
C ALA A 539 22.45 -20.52 -7.49
N ASP A 540 21.42 -21.28 -7.86
CA ASP A 540 20.20 -21.47 -7.07
C ASP A 540 19.94 -22.97 -6.90
N VAL A 541 19.71 -23.43 -5.67
CA VAL A 541 19.34 -24.82 -5.37
C VAL A 541 17.91 -24.83 -4.84
N HIS A 542 17.04 -25.61 -5.46
CA HIS A 542 15.63 -25.64 -5.13
C HIS A 542 14.99 -27.00 -5.39
N CYS A 543 13.92 -27.30 -4.65
CA CYS A 543 12.99 -28.39 -4.93
C CYS A 543 11.56 -27.81 -5.04
N GLN A 544 10.54 -28.67 -5.10
CA GLN A 544 9.14 -28.20 -5.17
C GLN A 544 8.70 -27.40 -3.94
N THR A 545 9.25 -27.72 -2.77
CA THR A 545 8.79 -27.18 -1.47
C THR A 545 9.77 -26.22 -0.83
N ASP A 546 11.04 -26.21 -1.22
CA ASP A 546 12.07 -25.44 -0.53
C ASP A 546 13.08 -24.86 -1.53
N ALA A 547 13.63 -23.68 -1.23
CA ALA A 547 14.71 -23.07 -1.99
C ALA A 547 15.81 -22.58 -1.05
N TYR A 548 17.06 -22.75 -1.44
CA TYR A 548 18.23 -22.28 -0.72
C TYR A 548 18.55 -20.82 -1.11
N HIS A 549 19.33 -20.14 -0.29
CA HIS A 549 19.79 -18.77 -0.58
C HIS A 549 20.62 -18.78 -1.88
N PRO A 550 20.30 -17.94 -2.89
CA PRO A 550 21.08 -17.91 -4.11
C PRO A 550 22.47 -17.33 -3.87
N LEU A 551 23.44 -17.86 -4.61
CA LEU A 551 24.84 -17.49 -4.54
C LEU A 551 25.31 -16.94 -5.88
N ARG A 552 26.12 -15.88 -5.85
CA ARG A 552 26.85 -15.47 -7.05
C ARG A 552 28.19 -16.19 -7.08
N ILE A 553 28.53 -16.77 -8.23
CA ILE A 553 29.79 -17.46 -8.48
C ILE A 553 30.44 -16.79 -9.69
N ASP A 554 31.61 -16.16 -9.49
CA ASP A 554 32.42 -15.64 -10.59
C ASP A 554 33.56 -16.64 -10.86
N ILE A 555 33.69 -17.01 -12.13
CA ILE A 555 34.68 -17.96 -12.64
C ILE A 555 35.58 -17.19 -13.60
N ALA A 556 36.86 -17.01 -13.28
CA ALA A 556 37.79 -16.33 -14.19
C ALA A 556 38.68 -17.33 -14.94
N ALA A 557 39.10 -16.97 -16.16
CA ALA A 557 40.08 -17.73 -16.92
C ALA A 557 41.49 -17.31 -16.49
N ASP A 558 42.32 -18.28 -16.11
CA ASP A 558 43.77 -18.08 -16.03
C ASP A 558 44.45 -19.34 -16.61
N ASP A 559 45.52 -19.16 -17.38
CA ASP A 559 46.09 -20.15 -18.33
C ASP A 559 46.74 -21.37 -17.65
N ALA A 560 46.62 -21.49 -16.32
CA ALA A 560 47.13 -22.65 -15.58
C ALA A 560 46.22 -23.12 -14.42
N LYS A 561 45.08 -22.46 -14.13
CA LYS A 561 44.08 -22.82 -13.08
C LYS A 561 42.87 -21.87 -13.17
N VAL A 562 41.65 -22.35 -12.95
CA VAL A 562 40.43 -21.51 -12.89
C VAL A 562 40.23 -20.99 -11.44
N PRO A 563 40.46 -19.70 -11.12
CA PRO A 563 40.06 -19.15 -9.82
C PRO A 563 38.54 -18.92 -9.77
N VAL A 564 37.95 -19.30 -8.63
CA VAL A 564 36.50 -19.20 -8.37
C VAL A 564 36.31 -18.30 -7.15
N GLN A 565 35.44 -17.31 -7.25
CA GLN A 565 35.00 -16.47 -6.14
C GLN A 565 33.49 -16.64 -5.97
N ALA A 566 33.02 -16.65 -4.73
CA ALA A 566 31.60 -16.72 -4.42
C ALA A 566 31.19 -15.66 -3.41
N TRP A 567 29.96 -15.17 -3.57
CA TRP A 567 29.35 -14.19 -2.68
C TRP A 567 27.92 -14.59 -2.32
N GLU A 568 27.51 -14.30 -1.09
CA GLU A 568 26.12 -14.43 -0.66
C GLU A 568 25.31 -13.24 -1.16
N THR A 569 24.22 -13.49 -1.90
CA THR A 569 23.40 -12.42 -2.48
C THR A 569 21.96 -12.49 -1.97
N PHE A 570 21.38 -11.36 -1.56
CA PHE A 570 19.93 -11.23 -1.38
C PHE A 570 19.25 -11.25 -2.76
N ARG A 571 18.12 -11.97 -2.89
CA ARG A 571 17.36 -12.05 -4.16
C ARG A 571 17.07 -10.65 -4.72
N GLY A 572 17.82 -10.26 -5.75
CA GLY A 572 17.67 -9.02 -6.48
C GLY A 572 18.44 -9.14 -7.81
N ASN A 573 17.86 -8.63 -8.90
CA ASN A 573 18.45 -8.72 -10.25
C ASN A 573 19.60 -7.72 -10.46
N ASP A 574 20.13 -7.13 -9.40
CA ASP A 574 21.18 -6.13 -9.47
C ASP A 574 22.56 -6.80 -9.51
N TRP A 575 23.06 -7.01 -10.73
CA TRP A 575 24.40 -7.55 -11.00
C TRP A 575 25.53 -6.70 -10.40
N GLY A 576 25.26 -5.49 -9.89
CA GLY A 576 26.24 -4.62 -9.23
C GLY A 576 26.49 -4.95 -7.76
N ASN A 577 25.55 -5.61 -7.06
CA ASN A 577 25.69 -5.90 -5.63
C ASN A 577 26.50 -7.19 -5.42
N LYS A 578 27.76 -7.05 -4.97
CA LYS A 578 28.64 -8.19 -4.72
C LYS A 578 28.47 -8.83 -3.33
N GLY A 579 27.56 -8.38 -2.46
CA GLY A 579 27.37 -9.02 -1.14
C GLY A 579 28.66 -9.18 -0.32
N GLU A 580 28.68 -10.11 0.64
CA GLU A 580 29.88 -10.46 1.42
C GLU A 580 30.71 -11.54 0.71
N ALA A 581 32.03 -11.33 0.63
CA ALA A 581 32.96 -12.27 -0.01
C ALA A 581 33.23 -13.48 0.89
N VAL A 582 33.11 -14.69 0.33
CA VAL A 582 33.31 -15.93 1.09
C VAL A 582 34.76 -16.42 0.92
N PRO A 583 35.47 -16.77 2.01
CA PRO A 583 36.87 -17.21 1.93
C PRO A 583 37.03 -18.57 1.23
N VAL A 584 38.02 -18.66 0.33
CA VAL A 584 38.40 -19.91 -0.37
C VAL A 584 39.33 -20.73 0.51
N ARG A 585 39.07 -22.04 0.68
CA ARG A 585 39.96 -22.96 1.41
C ARG A 585 40.55 -23.98 0.44
N GLU A 586 41.87 -24.08 0.37
CA GLU A 586 42.53 -25.11 -0.43
C GLU A 586 42.38 -26.49 0.22
N GLY A 587 41.64 -27.39 -0.43
CA GLY A 587 41.58 -28.80 -0.08
C GLY A 587 42.57 -29.62 -0.91
N SER A 588 43.00 -30.76 -0.39
CA SER A 588 44.03 -31.65 -0.97
C SER A 588 43.69 -32.29 -2.33
N ALA A 589 42.58 -31.92 -2.98
CA ALA A 589 42.15 -32.43 -4.29
C ALA A 589 41.50 -31.38 -5.22
N GLY A 590 41.75 -30.09 -4.98
CA GLY A 590 41.24 -28.97 -5.80
C GLY A 590 40.96 -27.71 -4.95
N ARG A 591 40.89 -26.52 -5.59
CA ARG A 591 40.44 -25.28 -4.93
C ARG A 591 38.93 -25.35 -4.69
N GLY A 592 38.50 -25.42 -3.44
CA GLY A 592 37.08 -25.42 -3.04
C GLY A 592 36.71 -24.11 -2.32
N VAL A 593 35.46 -23.67 -2.49
CA VAL A 593 34.89 -22.52 -1.76
C VAL A 593 33.86 -23.02 -0.76
N GLU A 594 34.16 -22.96 0.52
CA GLU A 594 33.19 -23.40 1.54
C GLU A 594 32.19 -22.26 1.83
N VAL A 595 30.91 -22.42 1.49
CA VAL A 595 29.87 -21.40 1.70
C VAL A 595 28.91 -21.86 2.82
N ARG A 596 28.34 -20.95 3.61
CA ARG A 596 27.41 -21.32 4.70
C ARG A 596 25.99 -20.87 4.37
N ALA A 597 25.21 -21.74 3.73
CA ALA A 597 23.80 -21.45 3.45
C ALA A 597 22.96 -21.35 4.74
N LEU A 598 22.48 -20.16 5.07
CA LEU A 598 21.53 -19.95 6.17
C LEU A 598 20.13 -20.45 5.76
N GLY A 599 19.83 -21.72 6.07
CA GLY A 599 18.49 -22.27 5.95
C GLY A 599 17.53 -21.70 7.00
N GLY A 600 16.92 -20.55 6.71
CA GLY A 600 15.76 -20.03 7.44
C GLY A 600 14.46 -20.48 6.76
N LYS A 601 13.52 -21.07 7.51
CA LYS A 601 12.14 -21.28 7.05
C LYS A 601 11.40 -19.93 6.94
N THR A 602 11.80 -19.06 6.03
CA THR A 602 11.07 -17.82 5.72
C THR A 602 11.61 -17.22 4.42
N TYR A 603 11.37 -17.87 3.28
CA TYR A 603 11.19 -17.21 1.97
C TYR A 603 10.46 -18.18 1.02
N PHE A 604 9.17 -18.42 1.29
CA PHE A 604 8.29 -19.06 0.32
C PHE A 604 7.75 -18.01 -0.65
N MET A 605 8.10 -18.13 -1.93
CA MET A 605 7.04 -18.15 -2.94
C MET A 605 6.89 -19.61 -3.34
N GLU A 606 5.68 -20.17 -3.20
CA GLU A 606 5.32 -21.33 -4.01
C GLU A 606 5.73 -21.02 -5.45
N ARG A 607 6.61 -21.82 -6.04
CA ARG A 607 6.64 -21.85 -7.50
C ARG A 607 5.27 -22.36 -7.91
N PRO A 608 4.44 -21.59 -8.63
CA PRO A 608 3.22 -22.14 -9.16
C PRO A 608 3.65 -23.31 -10.02
N THR A 609 3.30 -24.52 -9.60
CA THR A 609 3.47 -25.69 -10.44
C THR A 609 2.78 -25.33 -11.75
N PHE A 610 3.56 -25.28 -12.82
CA PHE A 610 3.05 -25.02 -14.15
C PHE A 610 2.16 -26.23 -14.50
N SER A 611 0.89 -26.13 -14.16
CA SER A 611 -0.13 -26.97 -14.72
C SER A 611 -0.54 -26.33 -16.04
N VAL A 612 -0.54 -27.12 -17.11
CA VAL A 612 -1.04 -26.68 -18.43
C VAL A 612 -2.47 -26.13 -18.32
N LEU A 613 -3.24 -26.58 -17.32
CA LEU A 613 -4.58 -26.05 -17.02
C LEU A 613 -4.57 -24.64 -16.40
N THR A 614 -3.47 -24.16 -15.81
CA THR A 614 -3.39 -22.81 -15.22
C THR A 614 -3.29 -21.72 -16.30
N ILE A 615 -2.76 -22.04 -17.49
CA ILE A 615 -2.79 -21.13 -18.65
C ILE A 615 -4.23 -20.78 -19.03
N LEU A 616 -5.14 -21.76 -18.94
CA LEU A 616 -6.57 -21.58 -19.26
C LEU A 616 -7.32 -20.75 -18.20
N LYS A 617 -6.74 -20.54 -17.01
CA LYS A 617 -7.30 -19.66 -15.97
C LYS A 617 -6.97 -18.19 -16.19
N ASN A 618 -6.04 -17.86 -17.09
CA ASN A 618 -5.77 -16.48 -17.46
C ASN A 618 -6.77 -16.05 -18.55
N PRO A 619 -7.72 -15.15 -18.25
CA PRO A 619 -8.77 -14.76 -19.19
C PRO A 619 -8.21 -14.12 -20.47
N MET A 620 -7.02 -13.50 -20.42
CA MET A 620 -6.38 -12.91 -21.60
C MET A 620 -5.77 -13.98 -22.51
N ILE A 621 -5.22 -15.06 -21.96
CA ILE A 621 -4.70 -16.17 -22.77
C ILE A 621 -5.84 -17.03 -23.32
N LEU A 622 -6.90 -17.23 -22.54
CA LEU A 622 -8.12 -17.88 -23.01
C LEU A 622 -8.77 -17.06 -24.14
N MET A 623 -8.88 -15.75 -23.98
CA MET A 623 -9.31 -14.83 -25.06
C MET A 623 -8.37 -14.89 -26.25
N GLY A 624 -7.05 -14.97 -26.05
CA GLY A 624 -6.07 -15.11 -27.12
C GLY A 624 -6.23 -16.42 -27.90
N LEU A 625 -6.45 -17.54 -27.22
CA LEU A 625 -6.68 -18.86 -27.83
C LEU A 625 -8.03 -18.94 -28.54
N VAL A 626 -9.09 -18.36 -27.96
CA VAL A 626 -10.41 -18.24 -28.61
C VAL A 626 -10.29 -17.32 -29.84
N SER A 627 -9.58 -16.20 -29.73
CA SER A 627 -9.35 -15.29 -30.84
C SER A 627 -8.51 -15.93 -31.94
N MET A 628 -7.49 -16.73 -31.60
CA MET A 628 -6.73 -17.54 -32.57
C MET A 628 -7.62 -18.61 -33.21
N GLY A 629 -8.47 -19.30 -32.44
CA GLY A 629 -9.42 -20.27 -32.96
C GLY A 629 -10.43 -19.64 -33.91
N ILE A 630 -10.84 -18.40 -33.66
CA ILE A 630 -11.69 -17.60 -34.55
C ILE A 630 -10.90 -17.14 -35.78
N PHE A 631 -9.71 -16.56 -35.63
CA PHE A 631 -8.95 -16.02 -36.77
C PHE A 631 -8.36 -17.10 -37.69
N ILE A 632 -7.96 -18.24 -37.14
CA ILE A 632 -7.34 -19.36 -37.90
C ILE A 632 -8.40 -20.39 -38.29
N GLY A 633 -9.36 -20.68 -37.40
CA GLY A 633 -10.38 -21.70 -37.63
C GLY A 633 -11.56 -21.23 -38.48
N MET A 634 -11.93 -19.94 -38.42
CA MET A 634 -13.08 -19.44 -39.20
C MET A 634 -12.84 -19.46 -40.72
N PRO A 635 -11.64 -19.12 -41.25
CA PRO A 635 -11.35 -19.32 -42.67
C PRO A 635 -11.49 -20.78 -43.12
N TYR A 636 -11.01 -21.73 -42.30
CA TYR A 636 -11.09 -23.16 -42.59
C TYR A 636 -12.52 -23.73 -42.47
N LEU A 637 -13.31 -23.21 -41.52
CA LEU A 637 -14.75 -23.50 -41.40
C LEU A 637 -15.55 -22.92 -42.57
N MET A 638 -15.16 -21.75 -43.08
CA MET A 638 -15.79 -21.13 -44.25
C MET A 638 -15.47 -21.88 -45.55
N GLU A 639 -14.25 -22.39 -45.71
CA GLU A 639 -13.87 -23.21 -46.87
C GLU A 639 -14.60 -24.57 -46.91
N ASN A 640 -14.96 -25.12 -45.76
CA ASN A 640 -15.64 -26.42 -45.65
C ASN A 640 -17.14 -26.32 -45.31
N MET A 641 -17.71 -25.11 -45.28
CA MET A 641 -19.14 -24.90 -45.05
C MET A 641 -19.94 -25.21 -46.31
N ASP A 642 -21.14 -25.76 -46.11
CA ASP A 642 -22.10 -25.92 -47.19
C ASP A 642 -22.38 -24.54 -47.87
N PRO A 643 -22.43 -24.47 -49.21
CA PRO A 643 -22.57 -23.21 -49.95
C PRO A 643 -23.78 -22.38 -49.54
N GLU A 644 -24.90 -23.00 -49.15
CA GLU A 644 -26.11 -22.28 -48.74
C GLU A 644 -25.93 -21.61 -47.37
N LEU A 645 -25.31 -22.31 -46.41
CA LEU A 645 -25.01 -21.78 -45.07
C LEU A 645 -23.95 -20.67 -45.12
N ARG A 646 -22.97 -20.80 -46.02
CA ARG A 646 -21.94 -19.77 -46.22
C ARG A 646 -22.54 -18.49 -46.77
N ALA A 647 -23.46 -18.59 -47.72
CA ALA A 647 -24.18 -17.44 -48.27
C ALA A 647 -25.04 -16.74 -47.20
N GLU A 648 -25.69 -17.51 -46.31
CA GLU A 648 -26.49 -16.96 -45.21
C GLU A 648 -25.63 -16.24 -44.16
N PHE A 649 -24.46 -16.80 -43.80
CA PHE A 649 -23.50 -16.18 -42.89
C PHE A 649 -22.89 -14.88 -43.44
N GLU A 650 -22.53 -14.86 -44.72
CA GLU A 650 -22.03 -13.66 -45.40
C GLU A 650 -23.10 -12.56 -45.50
N ASN A 651 -24.37 -12.93 -45.67
CA ASN A 651 -25.49 -11.99 -45.69
C ASN A 651 -25.73 -11.37 -44.30
N HIS A 652 -25.60 -12.17 -43.23
CA HIS A 652 -25.68 -11.69 -41.85
C HIS A 652 -24.53 -10.75 -41.47
N GLN A 653 -23.30 -10.97 -41.96
CA GLN A 653 -22.19 -10.04 -41.74
C GLN A 653 -22.37 -8.70 -42.45
N LYS A 654 -23.00 -8.68 -43.64
CA LYS A 654 -23.31 -7.43 -44.36
C LYS A 654 -24.37 -6.57 -43.65
N GLN A 655 -25.23 -7.20 -42.84
CA GLN A 655 -26.27 -6.53 -42.05
C GLN A 655 -25.79 -6.15 -40.63
N SER A 656 -24.54 -6.48 -40.26
CA SER A 656 -23.98 -6.15 -38.95
C SER A 656 -23.59 -4.66 -38.87
N PRO A 657 -24.03 -3.92 -37.82
CA PRO A 657 -23.75 -2.49 -37.67
C PRO A 657 -22.26 -2.11 -37.62
N MET A 658 -21.37 -3.06 -37.30
CA MET A 658 -19.92 -2.82 -37.26
C MET A 658 -19.30 -2.59 -38.64
N ASN A 659 -19.88 -3.11 -39.72
CA ASN A 659 -19.36 -2.88 -41.07
C ASN A 659 -19.68 -1.48 -41.61
N ALA A 660 -20.73 -0.83 -41.11
CA ALA A 660 -21.03 0.57 -41.42
C ALA A 660 -20.06 1.56 -40.73
N VAL A 661 -19.48 1.15 -39.59
CA VAL A 661 -18.50 1.95 -38.84
C VAL A 661 -17.09 1.82 -39.44
N MET A 662 -16.74 0.64 -39.99
CA MET A 662 -15.41 0.37 -40.55
C MET A 662 -15.21 0.86 -41.99
N SER A 663 -16.29 1.16 -42.72
CA SER A 663 -16.25 1.63 -44.13
C SER A 663 -16.33 3.15 -44.32
N GLY A 664 -16.51 3.93 -43.25
CA GLY A 664 -16.62 5.40 -43.28
C GLY A 664 -15.33 6.17 -43.56
N GLY A 665 -14.28 5.49 -44.03
CA GLY A 665 -12.94 6.05 -44.21
C GLY A 665 -12.48 6.17 -45.65
N GLN A 666 -13.35 6.51 -46.62
CA GLN A 666 -12.93 6.95 -47.97
C GLN A 666 -14.11 7.47 -48.80
N GLY A 667 -14.06 8.73 -49.23
CA GLY A 667 -14.84 9.23 -50.37
C GLY A 667 -15.91 10.27 -50.00
N GLY A 668 -15.93 11.39 -50.72
CA GLY A 668 -16.71 12.58 -50.37
C GLY A 668 -18.21 12.50 -50.64
N GLY A 669 -18.94 13.37 -49.93
CA GLY A 669 -20.06 14.13 -50.47
C GLY A 669 -21.35 13.39 -50.83
N ASP A 670 -22.07 12.86 -49.84
CA ASP A 670 -23.52 13.02 -49.67
C ASP A 670 -23.95 12.24 -48.42
N ASN A 671 -24.74 12.88 -47.56
CA ASN A 671 -25.10 12.35 -46.24
C ASN A 671 -26.35 11.44 -46.34
N PRO A 672 -26.25 10.10 -46.26
CA PRO A 672 -27.43 9.21 -46.37
C PRO A 672 -28.14 9.04 -45.02
N LEU A 673 -27.65 9.66 -43.93
CA LEU A 673 -28.15 9.47 -42.57
C LEU A 673 -29.30 10.40 -42.18
N GLY A 674 -29.86 11.17 -43.12
CA GLY A 674 -30.98 12.06 -42.85
C GLY A 674 -32.31 11.36 -42.50
N ASN A 675 -32.45 10.05 -42.76
CA ASN A 675 -33.74 9.36 -42.67
C ASN A 675 -33.72 8.03 -41.87
N PHE A 676 -32.70 7.77 -41.05
CA PHE A 676 -32.71 6.57 -40.20
C PHE A 676 -33.43 6.83 -38.87
N ASP A 677 -34.70 6.45 -38.79
CA ASP A 677 -35.51 6.52 -37.57
C ASP A 677 -35.21 5.34 -36.63
N MET A 678 -34.26 5.58 -35.73
CA MET A 678 -33.82 4.64 -34.70
C MET A 678 -34.94 4.23 -33.73
N ALA A 679 -35.95 5.08 -33.53
CA ALA A 679 -37.04 4.82 -32.59
C ALA A 679 -38.00 3.74 -33.13
N ALA A 680 -38.25 3.72 -34.45
CA ALA A 680 -39.06 2.69 -35.10
C ALA A 680 -38.40 1.30 -35.07
N TYR A 681 -37.07 1.23 -35.10
CA TYR A 681 -36.31 -0.02 -35.05
C TYR A 681 -36.29 -0.64 -33.63
N LEU A 682 -36.12 0.18 -32.60
CA LEU A 682 -36.09 -0.27 -31.21
C LEU A 682 -37.47 -0.66 -30.66
N ALA A 683 -38.55 -0.16 -31.26
CA ALA A 683 -39.93 -0.43 -30.84
C ALA A 683 -40.51 -1.77 -31.32
N GLY A 684 -39.80 -2.54 -32.17
CA GLY A 684 -40.24 -3.88 -32.60
C GLY A 684 -41.57 -3.94 -33.36
N SER A 685 -42.05 -2.81 -33.92
CA SER A 685 -43.30 -2.79 -34.70
C SER A 685 -43.03 -3.18 -36.15
N GLY A 686 -43.14 -4.48 -36.45
CA GLY A 686 -43.25 -4.95 -37.82
C GLY A 686 -44.49 -4.35 -38.49
N LYS A 687 -44.30 -3.73 -39.66
CA LYS A 687 -45.39 -3.37 -40.57
C LYS A 687 -46.27 -4.60 -40.82
N LYS A 688 -47.54 -4.54 -40.40
CA LYS A 688 -48.61 -5.34 -40.98
C LYS A 688 -49.39 -4.47 -41.94
N ASP A 689 -49.64 -5.05 -43.11
CA ASP A 689 -50.29 -4.44 -44.26
C ASP A 689 -51.67 -3.83 -43.96
N SER A 690 -51.95 -2.82 -44.77
CA SER A 690 -53.22 -2.11 -44.90
C SER A 690 -54.43 -3.04 -45.11
N GLY A 691 -55.46 -2.82 -44.30
CA GLY A 691 -56.83 -3.29 -44.54
C GLY A 691 -57.82 -2.23 -44.07
N SER A 692 -58.55 -1.68 -45.04
CA SER A 692 -59.59 -0.65 -44.95
C SER A 692 -60.64 -0.84 -43.85
N GLY A 693 -61.08 0.26 -43.22
CA GLY A 693 -62.30 0.27 -42.41
C GLY A 693 -62.56 1.59 -41.69
N SER A 694 -63.35 2.45 -42.31
CA SER A 694 -63.91 3.71 -41.79
C SER A 694 -64.69 3.55 -40.48
N GLY A 695 -64.55 4.50 -39.54
CA GLY A 695 -65.44 4.62 -38.39
C GLY A 695 -65.12 5.81 -37.50
N SER A 696 -66.11 6.66 -37.29
CA SER A 696 -66.04 8.03 -36.80
C SER A 696 -66.04 8.22 -35.27
N ALA A 697 -65.46 9.35 -34.86
CA ALA A 697 -65.96 10.32 -33.87
C ALA A 697 -65.86 10.09 -32.33
N SER A 698 -65.35 11.16 -31.70
CA SER A 698 -65.87 11.88 -30.52
C SER A 698 -65.09 11.79 -29.18
N SER A 699 -64.50 12.95 -28.86
CA SER A 699 -64.48 13.69 -27.58
C SER A 699 -64.63 12.95 -26.23
N GLY A 700 -63.74 13.27 -25.30
CA GLY A 700 -64.01 13.15 -23.86
C GLY A 700 -62.86 13.60 -22.97
N LYS A 701 -62.97 14.82 -22.40
CA LYS A 701 -62.16 15.31 -21.27
C LYS A 701 -62.42 14.47 -20.01
N GLY A 702 -61.40 14.30 -19.17
CA GLY A 702 -61.56 13.79 -17.80
C GLY A 702 -60.35 14.08 -16.91
N GLN A 703 -60.55 14.95 -15.92
CA GLN A 703 -59.64 15.26 -14.81
C GLN A 703 -59.60 14.14 -13.74
N GLY A 704 -58.56 14.19 -12.90
CA GLY A 704 -58.52 13.62 -11.54
C GLY A 704 -57.57 12.41 -11.43
N GLY A 705 -56.74 12.23 -10.41
CA GLY A 705 -56.56 12.90 -9.14
C GLY A 705 -55.47 12.16 -8.34
N LYS A 706 -55.01 12.80 -7.27
CA LYS A 706 -53.99 12.37 -6.29
C LYS A 706 -54.03 10.88 -5.88
N ARG A 707 -52.85 10.27 -5.75
CA ARG A 707 -52.27 9.84 -4.47
C ARG A 707 -50.78 9.61 -4.61
#